data_AF-A0A3P7GG80-F1
#
_entry.id   AF-A0A3P7GG80-F1
#
_cell.length_a   1.000
_cell.length_b   1.000
_cell.length_c   1.000
_cell.angle_alpha   90.00
_cell.angle_beta   90.00
_cell.angle_gamma   90.00
#
_symmetry.space_group_name_H-M   'P 1'
#
loop_
_entity.id
_entity.type
_entity.pdbx_description
1 polymer ?
#
loop_
_entity_poly.entity_id
_entity_poly.type
_entity_poly.pdbx_seq_one_letter_code
_entity_poly.pdbx_strand_id
1 'polypeptide(L)'
;MRIAFALWLCGTVDAFTVLPYVQIDFVHYFRLAQCEAKCAQKYAFITFQYGASTKRLLHDGTFIEFVAITDDNGRFCQLGCHRRRTFSKKASRSVRKPLEDGAKFWSESSAHAGLSGASPVSMVRVGCMNVAPSEGTEFEDSIQGTVFIEMSEHNATPIRFIVQWKQRVYVRSIFEESGWITASIEPEPWFKVEGMVPNVQYRFLVTAVGPDGRLGSPVMSDWAEALSLGLILRPPAGPLDITPKYDSENGVCALVSWSHTPALHETVEESSHQRFASFDSCHYRVTYTNSTHQKSANFVMDSGAGYLLSHLEFSCEYSVSLSALPAAPNDSLSGSSPLEERFITLACNEVFGSGSLNCPPEPVHRLRVQVLPNGTADVMWTPSSDHSAILVYQLFYHSLTDQPDCLREAVSLYLNATSTSARIQLAGREPCEYVVRLINYDLIGRDAVAEARIWIDKAQELIDYLEGRYKEATELYARYPLKSNGSPGRTMPNEELALKINLPPTALPKFDGDPLEFRSYWDQLDSLVNRHRIPDVTKFTHLLVALRGKARAALEGLPVTNTSYAEAVDILHRRFEVKNVVRRALYVQIHNLPRRDKGMDSVGRLTQSFDKICRQLRALGEDPDHPATILSIEQKLSPHVQEIRGKYIVTSRNTSGYVFLGIPYAEPPLGKLRYRAPRAVRPWKGVIEVKQYRNSCLWNSSITSNIAEFTRMSEDCLTVNVFTNAKCLLKGKCAVVYMIHGGDYNFDSPMLYPVDFLVDNFAPEERSVIVVTVTYRLGSFGFLNLSPNLKSSAVKNIGLLDMIEGLRWVQKEISNLGGDPNRVTVMGHSSGAVNAHQLTVSPLTKGLFNQAIIMSGLLGIPTPPNNGQRVSEQFAIKAGCADEKFDDRDAKTVEAVLDCLRKINGKKLLAIQRLIEDDGFTFQGPCVDGPGGVLPKTVEELMKTARPIKMMIGTVEKEMQNTDYLLCKDGSVDRKGVKATCAAVTAMFGYRKKREASRTCTQEYVKPYKTPYIVDDPGFFVNAALYSEALIGAGGRVFLYQFNYANVGDAFYLGPLVPKYTQAQTPHHTQEFVYIVGIHMGNFTEKDEIIRVKFSQLLIDFVNKGDPSSSTEQRWTELRPEIMNYFVIDFDEQNKMPGMKYAYHAHEIKFWNKTMLR
;
A
#
# COMPACT_ATOMS: atom_id res chain seq x y z
N MET A 1 -26.76 -23.24 51.75
CA MET A 1 -28.09 -23.13 52.37
C MET A 1 -28.91 -22.13 51.56
N ARG A 2 -29.76 -22.64 50.65
CA ARG A 2 -30.97 -22.11 50.00
C ARG A 2 -31.11 -20.60 49.61
N ILE A 3 -31.16 -20.33 48.29
CA ILE A 3 -32.22 -19.66 47.45
C ILE A 3 -32.80 -18.33 48.02
N ALA A 4 -32.86 -17.15 47.36
CA ALA A 4 -33.28 -16.81 46.00
C ALA A 4 -33.03 -15.31 45.64
N PHE A 5 -32.84 -15.04 44.34
CA PHE A 5 -33.44 -13.96 43.53
C PHE A 5 -33.54 -12.50 44.03
N ALA A 6 -32.79 -11.60 43.37
CA ALA A 6 -33.34 -10.42 42.68
C ALA A 6 -32.32 -9.86 41.68
N LEU A 7 -32.65 -9.98 40.39
CA LEU A 7 -31.94 -9.42 39.24
C LEU A 7 -31.99 -7.88 39.22
N TRP A 8 -30.90 -7.28 38.75
CA TRP A 8 -30.87 -6.36 37.60
C TRP A 8 -32.21 -5.65 37.28
N LEU A 9 -32.39 -4.43 37.77
CA LEU A 9 -33.38 -3.50 37.21
C LEU A 9 -32.76 -2.82 35.98
N CYS A 10 -32.68 -3.57 34.88
CA CYS A 10 -32.67 -2.99 33.56
C CYS A 10 -34.05 -2.35 33.37
N GLY A 11 -34.12 -1.02 33.32
CA GLY A 11 -35.32 -0.36 32.79
C GLY A 11 -35.42 -0.73 31.32
N THR A 12 -36.21 -1.74 30.99
CA THR A 12 -36.55 -2.11 29.63
C THR A 12 -37.33 -0.95 29.03
N VAL A 13 -36.76 -0.29 28.02
CA VAL A 13 -37.54 0.54 27.10
C VAL A 13 -38.51 -0.42 26.41
N ASP A 14 -39.81 -0.20 26.55
CA ASP A 14 -40.81 -1.02 25.87
C ASP A 14 -40.61 -0.85 24.35
N ALA A 15 -40.35 -1.94 23.64
CA ALA A 15 -40.09 -1.91 22.20
C ALA A 15 -41.40 -1.79 21.42
N PHE A 16 -41.44 -0.90 20.43
CA PHE A 16 -42.55 -0.81 19.50
C PHE A 16 -42.34 -1.76 18.30
N THR A 17 -43.33 -2.60 17.99
CA THR A 17 -43.28 -3.54 16.86
C THR A 17 -43.99 -2.97 15.62
N VAL A 18 -43.29 -2.98 14.48
CA VAL A 18 -43.84 -2.63 13.16
C VAL A 18 -44.76 -3.75 12.66
N LEU A 19 -46.09 -3.54 12.73
CA LEU A 19 -47.08 -4.51 12.24
C LEU A 19 -47.71 -4.05 10.91
N PRO A 20 -47.68 -4.88 9.85
CA PRO A 20 -48.01 -4.43 8.48
C PRO A 20 -49.50 -4.07 8.20
N TYR A 21 -50.44 -4.32 9.13
CA TYR A 21 -51.88 -4.25 8.81
C TYR A 21 -52.80 -3.62 9.87
N VAL A 22 -52.30 -3.00 10.94
CA VAL A 22 -53.17 -2.45 12.00
C VAL A 22 -53.20 -0.92 11.95
N GLN A 23 -54.17 -0.34 11.23
CA GLN A 23 -54.41 1.10 11.27
C GLN A 23 -55.26 1.44 12.51
N ILE A 24 -54.61 1.93 13.57
CA ILE A 24 -55.30 2.35 14.80
C ILE A 24 -55.71 3.83 14.71
N ASP A 25 -56.87 4.17 15.28
CA ASP A 25 -57.46 5.51 15.25
C ASP A 25 -56.54 6.55 15.93
N PHE A 26 -55.97 7.46 15.14
CA PHE A 26 -55.11 8.57 15.61
C PHE A 26 -55.83 9.46 16.64
N VAL A 27 -57.15 9.64 16.50
CA VAL A 27 -57.97 10.43 17.43
C VAL A 27 -57.96 9.81 18.83
N HIS A 28 -57.96 8.48 18.90
CA HIS A 28 -57.89 7.74 20.16
C HIS A 28 -56.53 7.92 20.84
N TYR A 29 -55.43 7.72 20.10
CA TYR A 29 -54.06 7.87 20.60
C TYR A 29 -53.76 9.30 21.04
N PHE A 30 -54.29 10.30 20.31
CA PHE A 30 -54.14 11.69 20.71
C PHE A 30 -54.79 11.97 22.06
N ARG A 31 -56.03 11.52 22.25
CA ARG A 31 -56.72 11.64 23.54
C ARG A 31 -55.99 10.90 24.66
N LEU A 32 -55.41 9.75 24.35
CA LEU A 32 -54.68 8.94 25.31
C LEU A 32 -53.39 9.65 25.74
N ALA A 33 -52.60 10.13 24.78
CA ALA A 33 -51.37 10.88 25.04
C ALA A 33 -51.62 12.13 25.89
N GLN A 34 -52.70 12.87 25.59
CA GLN A 34 -53.11 14.03 26.39
C GLN A 34 -53.53 13.62 27.81
N CYS A 35 -54.29 12.53 27.96
CA CYS A 35 -54.69 11.99 29.27
C CYS A 35 -53.47 11.58 30.10
N GLU A 36 -52.51 10.89 29.48
CA GLU A 36 -51.26 10.47 30.14
C GLU A 36 -50.38 11.65 30.53
N ALA A 37 -50.29 12.69 29.69
CA ALA A 37 -49.58 13.91 30.02
C ALA A 37 -50.22 14.64 31.22
N LYS A 38 -51.56 14.69 31.30
CA LYS A 38 -52.29 15.20 32.49
C LYS A 38 -52.04 14.35 33.74
N CYS A 39 -52.02 13.02 33.60
CA CYS A 39 -51.64 12.12 34.70
C CYS A 39 -50.22 12.39 35.19
N ALA A 40 -49.26 12.54 34.28
CA ALA A 40 -47.88 12.90 34.62
C ALA A 40 -47.81 14.27 35.31
N GLN A 41 -48.52 15.27 34.80
CA GLN A 41 -48.58 16.60 35.40
C GLN A 41 -49.07 16.57 36.85
N LYS A 42 -50.07 15.73 37.14
CA LYS A 42 -50.64 15.62 38.48
C LYS A 42 -49.84 14.75 39.44
N TYR A 43 -49.33 13.60 38.97
CA TYR A 43 -48.76 12.57 39.83
C TYR A 43 -47.23 12.51 39.81
N ALA A 44 -46.56 13.10 38.83
CA ALA A 44 -45.11 13.33 38.90
C ALA A 44 -44.76 14.59 39.72
N PHE A 45 -45.75 15.22 40.38
CA PHE A 45 -45.62 16.50 41.08
C PHE A 45 -44.75 16.45 42.35
N ILE A 46 -44.55 15.26 42.95
CA ILE A 46 -43.68 15.11 44.14
C ILE A 46 -42.20 15.34 43.78
N THR A 47 -41.79 15.04 42.55
CA THR A 47 -40.42 15.26 42.05
C THR A 47 -40.17 16.73 41.64
N PHE A 48 -41.23 17.45 41.23
CA PHE A 48 -41.14 18.84 40.78
C PHE A 48 -41.02 19.87 41.92
N GLN A 49 -41.55 19.59 43.11
CA GLN A 49 -41.42 20.49 44.26
C GLN A 49 -39.97 20.61 44.78
N TYR A 50 -39.07 19.72 44.33
CA TYR A 50 -37.63 19.69 44.65
C TYR A 50 -36.71 19.82 43.43
N GLY A 51 -37.23 20.18 42.24
CA GLY A 51 -36.42 20.42 41.04
C GLY A 51 -35.82 19.17 40.38
N ALA A 52 -36.39 17.99 40.61
CA ALA A 52 -35.88 16.74 40.07
C ALA A 52 -36.68 16.31 38.81
N SER A 53 -36.18 16.70 37.64
CA SER A 53 -36.40 15.94 36.41
C SER A 53 -35.75 14.56 36.54
N THR A 54 -36.27 13.54 35.84
CA THR A 54 -35.54 12.27 35.73
C THR A 54 -34.34 12.53 34.83
N LYS A 55 -33.14 12.57 35.42
CA LYS A 55 -31.88 12.70 34.69
C LYS A 55 -31.33 11.32 34.38
N ARG A 56 -31.01 11.07 33.13
CA ARG A 56 -30.31 9.85 32.70
C ARG A 56 -28.93 10.24 32.20
N LEU A 57 -27.89 9.67 32.82
CA LEU A 57 -26.50 9.83 32.40
C LEU A 57 -26.31 9.08 31.07
N LEU A 58 -25.78 9.78 30.07
CA LEU A 58 -25.40 9.25 28.76
C LEU A 58 -23.93 8.79 28.78
N HIS A 59 -23.55 7.99 27.78
CA HIS A 59 -22.21 7.42 27.67
C HIS A 59 -21.10 8.47 27.44
N ASP A 60 -21.43 9.66 26.92
CA ASP A 60 -20.52 10.79 26.75
C ASP A 60 -20.30 11.62 28.04
N GLY A 61 -20.99 11.26 29.12
CA GLY A 61 -20.96 11.94 30.41
C GLY A 61 -21.97 13.09 30.55
N THR A 62 -22.81 13.35 29.54
CA THR A 62 -23.90 14.34 29.61
C THR A 62 -25.18 13.74 30.19
N PHE A 63 -26.17 14.57 30.51
CA PHE A 63 -27.46 14.11 31.05
C PHE A 63 -28.61 14.52 30.15
N ILE A 64 -29.55 13.61 29.92
CA ILE A 64 -30.86 13.93 29.34
C ILE A 64 -31.92 14.01 30.44
N GLU A 65 -32.76 15.04 30.37
CA GLU A 65 -33.82 15.28 31.35
C GLU A 65 -35.19 15.02 30.73
N PHE A 66 -36.02 14.21 31.40
CA PHE A 66 -37.41 13.94 30.99
C PHE A 66 -38.32 13.70 32.19
N VAL A 67 -39.64 13.71 31.95
CA VAL A 67 -40.66 13.55 33.01
C VAL A 67 -41.30 12.17 32.90
N ALA A 68 -40.74 11.22 33.66
CA ALA A 68 -41.27 9.88 33.79
C ALA A 68 -42.31 9.77 34.93
N ILE A 69 -43.26 8.86 34.78
CA ILE A 69 -44.14 8.44 35.88
C ILE A 69 -43.46 7.27 36.61
N THR A 70 -42.85 7.56 37.76
CA THR A 70 -42.16 6.57 38.59
C THR A 70 -42.98 6.11 39.79
N ASP A 71 -44.00 6.87 40.19
CA ASP A 71 -44.89 6.56 41.32
C ASP A 71 -46.08 5.66 40.92
N ASP A 72 -46.49 4.78 41.84
CA ASP A 72 -47.60 3.85 41.65
C ASP A 72 -48.92 4.59 41.39
N ASN A 73 -49.16 5.76 42.00
CA ASN A 73 -50.38 6.52 41.77
C ASN A 73 -50.45 7.05 40.33
N GLY A 74 -49.32 7.48 39.76
CA GLY A 74 -49.28 7.92 38.36
C GLY A 74 -49.55 6.76 37.39
N ARG A 75 -49.02 5.56 37.67
CA ARG A 75 -49.31 4.35 36.89
C ARG A 75 -50.79 3.96 36.96
N PHE A 76 -51.39 4.04 38.15
CA PHE A 76 -52.84 3.85 38.32
C PHE A 76 -53.66 4.93 37.60
N CYS A 77 -53.19 6.17 37.52
CA CYS A 77 -53.84 7.20 36.70
C CYS A 77 -53.82 6.85 35.21
N GLN A 78 -52.68 6.42 34.65
CA GLN A 78 -52.59 5.97 33.25
C GLN A 78 -53.54 4.80 32.98
N LEU A 79 -53.62 3.81 33.88
CA LEU A 79 -54.58 2.70 33.78
C LEU A 79 -56.04 3.18 33.72
N GLY A 80 -56.36 4.31 34.36
CA GLY A 80 -57.66 4.98 34.27
C GLY A 80 -57.96 5.56 32.88
N CYS A 81 -56.94 6.00 32.13
CA CYS A 81 -57.10 6.50 30.76
C CYS A 81 -57.53 5.40 29.77
N HIS A 82 -57.11 4.14 29.98
CA HIS A 82 -57.42 3.03 29.07
C HIS A 82 -58.79 2.37 29.28
N ARG A 83 -59.34 2.39 30.50
CA ARG A 83 -60.56 1.61 30.83
C ARG A 83 -61.84 2.41 30.65
N ARG A 84 -62.63 2.08 29.63
CA ARG A 84 -64.00 2.61 29.44
C ARG A 84 -64.93 2.09 30.55
N ARG A 85 -65.25 2.95 31.52
CA ARG A 85 -66.35 2.83 32.51
C ARG A 85 -66.63 1.39 33.00
N THR A 86 -65.81 0.88 33.92
CA THR A 86 -66.27 -0.07 34.96
C THR A 86 -65.13 -0.30 35.96
N PHE A 87 -65.17 0.40 37.09
CA PHE A 87 -64.36 0.02 38.25
C PHE A 87 -65.24 -0.72 39.25
N SER A 88 -64.90 -1.99 39.48
CA SER A 88 -65.50 -2.83 40.52
C SER A 88 -65.34 -2.15 41.89
N LYS A 89 -66.38 -2.18 42.71
CA LYS A 89 -66.43 -1.62 44.08
C LYS A 89 -65.40 -2.24 45.07
N LYS A 90 -64.47 -3.09 44.60
CA LYS A 90 -63.49 -3.84 45.40
C LYS A 90 -62.05 -3.28 45.41
N ALA A 91 -61.75 -2.17 44.72
CA ALA A 91 -60.42 -1.55 44.81
C ALA A 91 -60.19 -0.80 46.14
N SER A 92 -58.99 -0.91 46.71
CA SER A 92 -58.55 -0.14 47.90
C SER A 92 -58.79 1.37 47.73
N ARG A 93 -59.13 2.07 48.83
CA ARG A 93 -59.41 3.52 48.85
C ARG A 93 -58.22 4.36 48.35
N SER A 94 -56.98 3.85 48.46
CA SER A 94 -55.76 4.53 48.00
C SER A 94 -55.57 4.50 46.47
N VAL A 95 -55.96 3.41 45.80
CA VAL A 95 -55.79 3.21 44.34
C VAL A 95 -56.95 3.81 43.54
N ARG A 96 -58.11 3.98 44.19
CA ARG A 96 -59.35 4.41 43.55
C ARG A 96 -59.27 5.84 43.00
N LYS A 97 -58.67 6.77 43.75
CA LYS A 97 -58.60 8.19 43.37
C LYS A 97 -57.75 8.42 42.11
N PRO A 98 -56.52 7.85 41.98
CA PRO A 98 -55.77 7.95 40.73
C PRO A 98 -56.48 7.35 39.51
N LEU A 99 -57.15 6.20 39.64
CA LEU A 99 -57.94 5.62 38.54
C LEU A 99 -59.11 6.51 38.11
N GLU A 100 -59.80 7.13 39.08
CA GLU A 100 -60.89 8.09 38.82
C GLU A 100 -60.37 9.37 38.15
N ASP A 101 -59.20 9.85 38.58
CA ASP A 101 -58.53 10.99 37.96
C ASP A 101 -58.13 10.72 36.50
N GLY A 102 -57.59 9.52 36.19
CA GLY A 102 -57.33 9.10 34.81
C GLY A 102 -58.59 9.04 33.94
N ALA A 103 -59.67 8.46 34.47
CA ALA A 103 -60.95 8.42 33.75
C ALA A 103 -61.55 9.82 33.52
N LYS A 104 -61.34 10.74 34.46
CA LYS A 104 -61.72 12.15 34.33
C LYS A 104 -60.88 12.84 33.26
N PHE A 105 -59.56 12.73 33.31
CA PHE A 105 -58.67 13.31 32.31
C PHE A 105 -58.94 12.78 30.90
N TRP A 106 -59.28 11.50 30.76
CA TRP A 106 -59.72 10.93 29.50
C TRP A 106 -60.96 11.65 28.95
N SER A 107 -61.95 11.93 29.80
CA SER A 107 -63.16 12.65 29.40
C SER A 107 -62.92 14.11 29.02
N GLU A 108 -61.89 14.74 29.60
CA GLU A 108 -61.48 16.12 29.30
C GLU A 108 -60.54 16.22 28.08
N SER A 109 -60.02 15.09 27.59
CA SER A 109 -59.06 15.07 26.49
C SER A 109 -59.76 15.12 25.13
N SER A 110 -59.22 15.89 24.20
CA SER A 110 -59.81 16.13 22.88
C SER A 110 -58.77 16.12 21.77
N ALA A 111 -59.03 15.33 20.73
CA ALA A 111 -58.22 15.32 19.51
C ALA A 111 -58.30 16.62 18.68
N HIS A 112 -59.24 17.50 19.00
CA HIS A 112 -59.43 18.79 18.33
C HIS A 112 -58.82 19.95 19.13
N ALA A 113 -58.02 19.67 20.17
CA ALA A 113 -57.29 20.71 20.89
C ALA A 113 -56.40 21.48 19.89
N GLY A 114 -56.50 22.82 19.89
CA GLY A 114 -55.79 23.68 18.94
C GLY A 114 -54.27 23.56 19.06
N LEU A 115 -53.55 23.93 18.00
CA LEU A 115 -52.09 24.05 18.03
C LEU A 115 -51.67 25.12 19.05
N SER A 116 -50.83 24.76 20.02
CA SER A 116 -50.15 25.74 20.88
C SER A 116 -48.65 25.74 20.58
N GLY A 117 -48.08 26.94 20.37
CA GLY A 117 -46.63 27.17 20.28
C GLY A 117 -45.89 26.53 19.10
N ALA A 118 -44.55 26.63 19.14
CA ALA A 118 -43.64 25.93 18.24
C ALA A 118 -43.48 24.46 18.68
N SER A 119 -43.11 23.56 17.76
CA SER A 119 -42.88 22.16 18.12
C SER A 119 -41.66 22.08 19.04
N PRO A 120 -41.76 21.39 20.19
CA PRO A 120 -40.60 21.19 21.06
C PRO A 120 -39.61 20.20 20.44
N VAL A 121 -40.04 19.41 19.46
CA VAL A 121 -39.18 18.51 18.69
C VAL A 121 -38.48 19.31 17.59
N SER A 122 -37.15 19.32 17.59
CA SER A 122 -36.34 19.92 16.53
C SER A 122 -36.09 18.94 15.39
N MET A 123 -35.83 17.66 15.71
CA MET A 123 -35.48 16.63 14.73
C MET A 123 -35.91 15.25 15.20
N VAL A 124 -36.25 14.38 14.24
CA VAL A 124 -36.44 12.95 14.48
C VAL A 124 -35.46 12.20 13.59
N ARG A 125 -34.63 11.33 14.15
CA ARG A 125 -33.62 10.58 13.39
C ARG A 125 -33.64 9.10 13.74
N VAL A 126 -33.48 8.25 12.73
CA VAL A 126 -33.22 6.82 12.94
C VAL A 126 -31.73 6.68 13.24
N GLY A 127 -31.41 6.20 14.43
CA GLY A 127 -30.08 6.23 15.01
C GLY A 127 -29.21 5.06 14.60
N CYS A 128 -29.63 3.84 14.93
CA CYS A 128 -28.88 2.62 14.68
C CYS A 128 -29.83 1.47 14.34
N MET A 129 -29.28 0.41 13.77
CA MET A 129 -30.01 -0.82 13.46
C MET A 129 -29.12 -2.05 13.67
N ASN A 130 -29.72 -3.15 14.15
CA ASN A 130 -29.11 -4.48 14.20
C ASN A 130 -30.11 -5.54 13.73
N VAL A 131 -29.60 -6.70 13.33
CA VAL A 131 -30.44 -7.90 13.16
C VAL A 131 -31.02 -8.26 14.53
N ALA A 132 -32.32 -8.55 14.58
CA ALA A 132 -32.98 -8.99 15.79
C ALA A 132 -32.43 -10.35 16.25
N PRO A 133 -32.27 -10.58 17.56
CA PRO A 133 -31.68 -11.81 18.08
C PRO A 133 -32.59 -13.03 17.81
N SER A 134 -31.96 -14.16 17.46
CA SER A 134 -32.65 -15.39 17.00
C SER A 134 -33.35 -16.21 18.09
N GLU A 135 -33.13 -15.94 19.38
CA GLU A 135 -33.72 -16.73 20.46
C GLU A 135 -34.91 -16.02 21.12
N GLY A 136 -36.12 -16.54 20.91
CA GLY A 136 -37.29 -16.27 21.76
C GLY A 136 -38.17 -15.07 21.39
N THR A 137 -38.04 -14.50 20.20
CA THR A 137 -38.92 -13.41 19.71
C THR A 137 -39.77 -13.89 18.53
N GLU A 138 -41.01 -13.38 18.39
CA GLU A 138 -41.92 -13.70 17.26
C GLU A 138 -41.44 -13.14 15.90
N PHE A 139 -40.24 -12.53 15.85
CA PHE A 139 -39.71 -11.75 14.72
C PHE A 139 -38.28 -12.17 14.34
N GLU A 140 -38.02 -13.48 14.27
CA GLU A 140 -36.79 -14.03 13.65
C GLU A 140 -36.59 -13.43 12.24
N ASP A 141 -35.34 -13.15 11.86
CA ASP A 141 -34.95 -12.50 10.59
C ASP A 141 -35.45 -11.05 10.39
N SER A 142 -35.92 -10.37 11.44
CA SER A 142 -36.27 -8.94 11.39
C SER A 142 -35.12 -8.01 11.80
N ILE A 143 -35.27 -6.72 11.50
CA ILE A 143 -34.34 -5.67 11.93
C ILE A 143 -34.92 -4.94 13.14
N GLN A 144 -34.10 -4.79 14.18
CA GLN A 144 -34.35 -3.88 15.28
C GLN A 144 -33.58 -2.58 15.06
N GLY A 145 -34.12 -1.45 15.52
CA GLY A 145 -33.43 -0.17 15.46
C GLY A 145 -33.89 0.79 16.54
N THR A 146 -33.21 1.92 16.65
CA THR A 146 -33.51 2.95 17.64
C THR A 146 -33.80 4.28 16.94
N VAL A 147 -34.84 4.98 17.39
CA VAL A 147 -35.20 6.32 16.89
C VAL A 147 -34.96 7.34 17.99
N PHE A 148 -34.25 8.43 17.66
CA PHE A 148 -33.97 9.55 18.56
C PHE A 148 -34.83 10.76 18.20
N ILE A 149 -35.33 11.44 19.22
CA ILE A 149 -36.09 12.69 19.14
C ILE A 149 -35.25 13.78 19.79
N GLU A 150 -34.78 14.73 18.97
CA GLU A 150 -34.05 15.89 19.46
C GLU A 150 -35.04 17.00 19.85
N MET A 151 -34.78 17.62 21.00
CA MET A 151 -35.64 18.64 21.59
C MET A 151 -34.98 20.01 21.45
N SER A 152 -35.76 21.05 21.12
CA SER A 152 -35.26 22.41 20.86
C SER A 152 -34.99 23.22 22.14
N GLU A 153 -35.68 22.96 23.25
CA GLU A 153 -35.48 23.58 24.57
C GLU A 153 -35.92 22.65 25.72
N HIS A 154 -35.38 22.85 26.94
CA HIS A 154 -35.80 22.15 28.16
C HIS A 154 -37.21 22.58 28.59
N ASN A 155 -38.24 21.90 28.07
CA ASN A 155 -39.63 22.17 28.47
C ASN A 155 -39.97 21.52 29.81
N ALA A 156 -40.37 22.34 30.78
CA ALA A 156 -40.81 21.93 32.12
C ALA A 156 -42.19 21.22 32.15
N THR A 157 -42.79 20.93 31.00
CA THR A 157 -44.10 20.27 30.88
C THR A 157 -43.94 18.78 30.57
N PRO A 158 -44.76 17.88 31.14
CA PRO A 158 -44.73 16.47 30.76
C PRO A 158 -45.21 16.28 29.32
N ILE A 159 -44.33 15.77 28.46
CA ILE A 159 -44.60 15.54 27.04
C ILE A 159 -44.80 14.03 26.80
N ARG A 160 -45.67 13.71 25.85
CA ARG A 160 -45.85 12.38 25.25
C ARG A 160 -45.68 12.47 23.75
N PHE A 161 -45.01 11.49 23.16
CA PHE A 161 -44.69 11.46 21.73
C PHE A 161 -45.56 10.43 21.04
N ILE A 162 -46.51 10.88 20.23
CA ILE A 162 -47.27 9.97 19.37
C ILE A 162 -46.41 9.66 18.16
N VAL A 163 -46.12 8.38 17.97
CA VAL A 163 -45.32 7.88 16.85
C VAL A 163 -46.25 7.33 15.78
N GLN A 164 -46.06 7.79 14.55
CA GLN A 164 -46.62 7.18 13.35
C GLN A 164 -45.48 6.77 12.43
N TRP A 165 -45.67 5.73 11.64
CA TRP A 165 -44.70 5.30 10.64
C TRP A 165 -45.36 4.97 9.32
N LYS A 166 -44.57 4.94 8.25
CA LYS A 166 -44.95 4.37 6.97
C LYS A 166 -43.75 3.70 6.32
N GLN A 167 -44.00 2.82 5.38
CA GLN A 167 -42.97 2.14 4.61
C GLN A 167 -43.10 2.39 3.11
N ARG A 168 -42.02 2.17 2.37
CA ARG A 168 -42.05 2.11 0.91
C ARG A 168 -41.11 1.02 0.38
N VAL A 169 -41.51 0.44 -0.75
CA VAL A 169 -40.72 -0.57 -1.46
C VAL A 169 -40.50 -0.10 -2.90
N TYR A 170 -39.30 -0.34 -3.43
CA TYR A 170 -38.98 0.00 -4.81
C TYR A 170 -39.34 -1.15 -5.74
N VAL A 171 -40.36 -0.95 -6.59
CA VAL A 171 -40.87 -1.98 -7.50
C VAL A 171 -41.04 -1.36 -8.89
N ARG A 172 -40.41 -1.97 -9.92
CA ARG A 172 -40.55 -1.53 -11.33
C ARG A 172 -40.27 -0.04 -11.56
N SER A 173 -39.20 0.48 -10.97
CA SER A 173 -38.77 1.88 -11.12
C SER A 173 -39.69 2.93 -10.48
N ILE A 174 -40.63 2.53 -9.61
CA ILE A 174 -41.50 3.42 -8.83
C ILE A 174 -41.47 2.98 -7.36
N PHE A 175 -41.57 3.93 -6.43
CA PHE A 175 -41.79 3.60 -5.01
C PHE A 175 -43.27 3.41 -4.74
N GLU A 176 -43.66 2.24 -4.23
CA GLU A 176 -44.98 2.02 -3.65
C GLU A 176 -44.92 2.36 -2.16
N GLU A 177 -45.61 3.43 -1.74
CA GLU A 177 -45.64 3.88 -0.34
C GLU A 177 -46.92 3.42 0.37
N SER A 178 -46.80 3.01 1.64
CA SER A 178 -47.95 2.75 2.51
C SER A 178 -48.55 4.05 3.05
N GLY A 179 -49.79 3.96 3.54
CA GLY A 179 -50.38 5.01 4.38
C GLY A 179 -49.63 5.15 5.73
N TRP A 180 -49.88 6.25 6.43
CA TRP A 180 -49.40 6.44 7.80
C TRP A 180 -50.15 5.53 8.77
N ILE A 181 -49.39 4.80 9.57
CA ILE A 181 -49.89 3.89 10.62
C ILE A 181 -49.51 4.48 11.97
N THR A 182 -50.51 4.71 12.83
CA THR A 182 -50.29 5.15 14.22
C THR A 182 -49.89 3.95 15.07
N ALA A 183 -48.81 4.11 15.83
CA ALA A 183 -48.05 3.00 16.38
C ALA A 183 -48.06 2.98 17.91
N SER A 184 -47.52 4.04 18.53
CA SER A 184 -47.27 4.06 19.98
C SER A 184 -47.32 5.48 20.55
N ILE A 185 -47.30 5.54 21.89
CA ILE A 185 -47.15 6.77 22.67
C ILE A 185 -45.91 6.60 23.53
N GLU A 186 -44.84 7.31 23.21
CA GLU A 186 -43.57 7.20 23.90
C GLU A 186 -43.42 8.30 24.95
N PRO A 187 -42.99 7.96 26.18
CA PRO A 187 -42.70 8.95 27.22
C PRO A 187 -41.26 9.48 27.13
N GLU A 188 -40.35 8.75 26.49
CA GLU A 188 -38.94 9.09 26.34
C GLU A 188 -38.66 9.75 24.98
N PRO A 189 -37.68 10.66 24.89
CA PRO A 189 -37.25 11.29 23.63
C PRO A 189 -36.43 10.34 22.75
N TRP A 190 -36.50 9.04 22.98
CA TRP A 190 -35.91 8.00 22.14
C TRP A 190 -36.62 6.67 22.43
N PHE A 191 -36.75 5.82 21.42
CA PHE A 191 -37.50 4.56 21.56
C PHE A 191 -36.96 3.48 20.62
N LYS A 192 -37.17 2.22 21.01
CA LYS A 192 -36.75 1.04 20.24
C LYS A 192 -37.86 0.60 19.30
N VAL A 193 -37.49 0.23 18.08
CA VAL A 193 -38.37 -0.29 17.03
C VAL A 193 -37.92 -1.71 16.67
N GLU A 194 -38.87 -2.65 16.62
CA GLU A 194 -38.66 -4.06 16.27
C GLU A 194 -39.55 -4.48 15.10
N GLY A 195 -39.18 -5.55 14.39
CA GLY A 195 -40.00 -6.10 13.31
C GLY A 195 -39.87 -5.38 11.96
N MET A 196 -38.82 -4.57 11.75
CA MET A 196 -38.59 -3.94 10.44
C MET A 196 -38.15 -5.00 9.43
N VAL A 197 -38.75 -4.97 8.24
CA VAL A 197 -38.47 -5.92 7.16
C VAL A 197 -37.17 -5.50 6.43
N PRO A 198 -36.20 -6.41 6.23
CA PRO A 198 -34.98 -6.13 5.49
C PRO A 198 -35.25 -5.51 4.10
N ASN A 199 -34.42 -4.53 3.70
CA ASN A 199 -34.51 -3.83 2.40
C ASN A 199 -35.81 -3.02 2.17
N VAL A 200 -36.58 -2.75 3.23
CA VAL A 200 -37.74 -1.86 3.19
C VAL A 200 -37.36 -0.51 3.78
N GLN A 201 -37.85 0.56 3.17
CA GLN A 201 -37.59 1.92 3.66
C GLN A 201 -38.72 2.37 4.59
N TYR A 202 -38.36 2.85 5.77
CA TYR A 202 -39.25 3.32 6.81
C TYR A 202 -39.10 4.83 7.03
N ARG A 203 -40.19 5.47 7.44
CA ARG A 203 -40.20 6.87 7.84
C ARG A 203 -41.08 7.05 9.06
N PHE A 204 -40.62 7.84 10.02
CA PHE A 204 -41.32 8.10 11.27
C PHE A 204 -41.82 9.54 11.32
N LEU A 205 -42.98 9.75 11.94
CA LEU A 205 -43.64 11.03 12.16
C LEU A 205 -43.98 11.10 13.64
N VAL A 206 -43.41 12.09 14.33
CA VAL A 206 -43.56 12.26 15.77
C VAL A 206 -44.38 13.51 16.07
N THR A 207 -45.43 13.35 16.87
CA THR A 207 -46.24 14.47 17.37
C THR A 207 -46.08 14.59 18.88
N ALA A 208 -45.59 15.74 19.34
CA ALA A 208 -45.51 16.05 20.77
C ALA A 208 -46.88 16.50 21.31
N VAL A 209 -47.29 15.91 22.43
CA VAL A 209 -48.56 16.18 23.11
C VAL A 209 -48.29 16.45 24.58
N GLY A 210 -48.77 17.59 25.07
CA GLY A 210 -48.75 17.97 26.48
C GLY A 210 -50.14 17.86 27.12
N PRO A 211 -50.28 18.26 28.40
CA PRO A 211 -51.55 18.21 29.12
C PRO A 211 -52.66 19.04 28.45
N ASP A 212 -52.29 20.16 27.82
CA ASP A 212 -53.21 21.11 27.19
C ASP A 212 -53.51 20.78 25.72
N GLY A 213 -52.86 19.77 25.15
CA GLY A 213 -53.07 19.32 23.76
C GLY A 213 -51.79 19.28 22.95
N ARG A 214 -51.89 19.56 21.65
CA ARG A 214 -50.80 19.39 20.68
C ARG A 214 -49.78 20.51 20.79
N LEU A 215 -48.50 20.15 20.89
CA LEU A 215 -47.40 21.09 20.94
C LEU A 215 -46.76 21.19 19.54
N GLY A 216 -47.10 22.26 18.81
CA GLY A 216 -46.59 22.50 17.45
C GLY A 216 -46.98 21.47 16.38
N SER A 217 -46.27 21.53 15.26
CA SER A 217 -46.46 20.61 14.11
C SER A 217 -45.64 19.33 14.30
N PRO A 218 -46.07 18.18 13.74
CA PRO A 218 -45.31 16.95 13.81
C PRO A 218 -44.02 17.08 13.02
N VAL A 219 -43.00 16.37 13.46
CA VAL A 219 -41.69 16.33 12.81
C VAL A 219 -41.50 14.94 12.20
N MET A 220 -41.06 14.92 10.95
CA MET A 220 -40.76 13.68 10.22
C MET A 220 -39.28 13.38 10.27
N SER A 221 -38.93 12.10 10.38
CA SER A 221 -37.59 11.64 10.05
C SER A 221 -37.34 11.68 8.55
N ASP A 222 -36.09 11.55 8.14
CA ASP A 222 -35.76 11.12 6.78
C ASP A 222 -36.15 9.65 6.55
N TRP A 223 -36.16 9.24 5.29
CA TRP A 223 -36.36 7.84 4.93
C TRP A 223 -35.12 7.02 5.32
N ALA A 224 -35.36 5.92 6.03
CA ALA A 224 -34.33 5.02 6.52
C ALA A 224 -34.56 3.60 5.98
N GLU A 225 -33.57 3.02 5.30
CA GLU A 225 -33.65 1.64 4.82
C GLU A 225 -33.25 0.65 5.91
N ALA A 226 -34.09 -0.35 6.15
CA ALA A 226 -33.77 -1.44 7.05
C ALA A 226 -32.65 -2.32 6.48
N LEU A 227 -31.70 -2.71 7.35
CA LEU A 227 -30.53 -3.51 6.99
C LEU A 227 -30.90 -4.81 6.24
N SER A 228 -30.09 -5.18 5.24
CA SER A 228 -30.20 -6.49 4.59
C SER A 228 -29.62 -7.60 5.47
N LEU A 229 -30.29 -8.75 5.51
CA LEU A 229 -29.74 -9.98 6.08
C LEU A 229 -28.46 -10.37 5.30
N GLY A 230 -27.36 -10.64 6.02
CA GLY A 230 -26.06 -11.02 5.43
C GLY A 230 -25.00 -9.92 5.33
N LEU A 231 -25.27 -8.69 5.81
CA LEU A 231 -24.26 -7.64 5.94
C LEU A 231 -23.35 -7.87 7.16
N ILE A 232 -22.04 -7.72 6.97
CA ILE A 232 -21.06 -7.65 8.08
C ILE A 232 -21.32 -6.35 8.84
N LEU A 233 -21.46 -6.42 10.17
CA LEU A 233 -21.54 -5.23 11.02
C LEU A 233 -20.32 -4.35 10.77
N ARG A 234 -20.54 -3.08 10.44
CA ARG A 234 -19.44 -2.13 10.18
C ARG A 234 -19.22 -1.26 11.43
N PRO A 235 -17.96 -0.86 11.72
CA PRO A 235 -17.73 0.17 12.71
C PRO A 235 -18.30 1.51 12.17
N PRO A 236 -18.41 2.55 13.01
CA PRO A 236 -18.99 3.82 12.58
C PRO A 236 -18.25 4.47 11.40
N ALA A 237 -18.95 5.33 10.65
CA ALA A 237 -18.39 5.99 9.48
C ALA A 237 -17.48 7.18 9.85
N GLY A 238 -16.18 7.05 9.54
CA GLY A 238 -15.17 8.12 9.71
C GLY A 238 -14.13 7.79 10.79
N PRO A 239 -13.07 8.61 10.94
CA PRO A 239 -12.12 8.47 12.04
C PRO A 239 -12.80 8.79 13.38
N LEU A 240 -12.31 8.19 14.48
CA LEU A 240 -12.75 8.57 15.82
C LEU A 240 -12.22 9.97 16.11
N ASP A 241 -13.11 10.87 16.51
CA ASP A 241 -12.71 12.17 17.04
C ASP A 241 -12.50 12.01 18.56
N ILE A 242 -11.29 12.27 19.02
CA ILE A 242 -10.90 12.06 20.41
C ILE A 242 -10.50 13.39 21.00
N THR A 243 -11.29 13.87 21.96
CA THR A 243 -11.03 15.14 22.64
C THR A 243 -10.59 14.87 24.09
N PRO A 244 -9.28 15.00 24.40
CA PRO A 244 -8.79 14.95 25.77
C PRO A 244 -9.31 16.15 26.57
N LYS A 245 -9.74 15.92 27.80
CA LYS A 245 -10.19 16.97 28.73
C LYS A 245 -9.80 16.61 30.17
N TYR A 246 -9.83 17.60 31.05
CA TYR A 246 -9.67 17.39 32.49
C TYR A 246 -10.97 17.76 33.19
N ASP A 247 -11.41 16.89 34.09
CA ASP A 247 -12.59 17.07 34.92
C ASP A 247 -12.26 16.78 36.38
N SER A 248 -12.80 17.56 37.31
CA SER A 248 -12.46 17.43 38.74
C SER A 248 -12.95 16.12 39.36
N GLU A 249 -14.01 15.50 38.83
CA GLU A 249 -14.54 14.23 39.33
C GLU A 249 -13.91 13.02 38.62
N ASN A 250 -13.68 13.14 37.30
CA ASN A 250 -13.24 12.04 36.43
C ASN A 250 -11.73 12.05 36.12
N GLY A 251 -11.00 13.06 36.59
CA GLY A 251 -9.57 13.25 36.32
C GLY A 251 -9.28 13.58 34.84
N VAL A 252 -8.15 13.07 34.34
CA VAL A 252 -7.86 13.15 32.90
C VAL A 252 -8.80 12.20 32.17
N CYS A 253 -9.55 12.71 31.20
CA CYS A 253 -10.52 11.95 30.45
C CYS A 253 -10.41 12.27 28.95
N ALA A 254 -11.03 11.43 28.12
CA ALA A 254 -11.09 11.66 26.69
C ALA A 254 -12.47 11.26 26.17
N LEU A 255 -13.14 12.20 25.50
CA LEU A 255 -14.40 11.91 24.82
C LEU A 255 -14.08 11.33 23.45
N VAL A 256 -14.55 10.11 23.19
CA VAL A 256 -14.43 9.42 21.91
C VAL A 256 -15.76 9.58 21.18
N SER A 257 -15.82 10.46 20.19
CA SER A 257 -17.00 10.76 19.39
C SER A 257 -16.84 10.28 17.95
N TRP A 258 -17.97 10.03 17.27
CA TRP A 258 -18.00 9.68 15.85
C TRP A 258 -19.27 10.23 15.21
N SER A 259 -19.30 10.30 13.88
CA SER A 259 -20.49 10.76 13.16
C SER A 259 -21.61 9.73 13.29
N HIS A 260 -22.72 10.12 13.94
CA HIS A 260 -23.95 9.32 14.02
C HIS A 260 -24.88 9.56 12.80
N THR A 261 -24.36 10.21 11.76
CA THR A 261 -25.12 10.53 10.56
C THR A 261 -24.96 9.35 9.60
N PRO A 262 -26.05 8.76 9.09
CA PRO A 262 -25.91 7.79 8.01
C PRO A 262 -25.17 8.47 6.87
N ALA A 263 -23.96 7.97 6.55
CA ALA A 263 -23.20 8.51 5.45
C ALA A 263 -24.04 8.39 4.18
N LEU A 264 -24.55 9.52 3.68
CA LEU A 264 -25.00 9.59 2.31
C LEU A 264 -23.75 9.34 1.48
N HIS A 265 -23.63 8.13 0.93
CA HIS A 265 -22.62 7.89 -0.08
C HIS A 265 -22.81 8.89 -1.22
N GLU A 266 -21.93 9.89 -1.31
CA GLU A 266 -21.62 10.57 -2.57
C GLU A 266 -20.87 9.57 -3.45
N THR A 267 -21.58 8.58 -3.98
CA THR A 267 -21.15 7.98 -5.24
C THR A 267 -21.46 9.02 -6.30
N VAL A 268 -20.41 9.70 -6.75
CA VAL A 268 -20.40 10.46 -8.00
C VAL A 268 -20.62 9.47 -9.15
N GLU A 269 -21.87 9.09 -9.37
CA GLU A 269 -22.40 8.53 -10.62
C GLU A 269 -23.87 9.02 -10.74
N GLU A 270 -24.07 10.04 -11.57
CA GLU A 270 -25.38 10.38 -12.12
C GLU A 270 -25.87 9.24 -13.02
N SER A 271 -26.47 8.18 -12.47
CA SER A 271 -27.44 7.35 -13.23
C SER A 271 -28.33 6.37 -12.44
N SER A 272 -28.32 6.35 -11.09
CA SER A 272 -29.35 5.58 -10.35
C SER A 272 -29.80 6.34 -9.10
N HIS A 273 -31.08 6.69 -9.05
CA HIS A 273 -31.72 7.44 -7.97
C HIS A 273 -31.93 6.62 -6.68
N GLN A 274 -30.88 6.01 -6.11
CA GLN A 274 -30.96 5.38 -4.78
C GLN A 274 -29.70 5.66 -3.97
N ARG A 275 -29.81 6.64 -3.06
CA ARG A 275 -28.85 6.87 -1.98
C ARG A 275 -29.27 5.94 -0.83
N PHE A 276 -28.45 4.96 -0.49
CA PHE A 276 -28.70 4.08 0.64
C PHE A 276 -27.87 4.55 1.84
N ALA A 277 -28.56 4.86 2.94
CA ALA A 277 -27.96 5.21 4.23
C ALA A 277 -27.40 3.94 4.89
N SER A 278 -26.09 3.88 5.17
CA SER A 278 -25.53 2.85 6.05
C SER A 278 -25.76 3.27 7.50
N PHE A 279 -26.54 2.50 8.26
CA PHE A 279 -26.79 2.75 9.69
C PHE A 279 -25.71 2.12 10.57
N ASP A 280 -25.43 2.81 11.68
CA ASP A 280 -24.55 2.32 12.74
C ASP A 280 -25.15 1.10 13.46
N SER A 281 -24.28 0.29 14.08
CA SER A 281 -24.71 -0.76 15.01
C SER A 281 -25.25 -0.11 16.27
N CYS A 282 -26.30 -0.68 16.86
CA CYS A 282 -26.78 -0.27 18.18
C CYS A 282 -25.87 -0.75 19.32
N HIS A 283 -24.97 -1.71 19.07
CA HIS A 283 -24.12 -2.32 20.10
C HIS A 283 -22.64 -2.17 19.75
N TYR A 284 -21.84 -1.70 20.71
CA TYR A 284 -20.41 -1.46 20.54
C TYR A 284 -19.57 -1.98 21.71
N ARG A 285 -18.30 -2.22 21.43
CA ARG A 285 -17.22 -2.43 22.41
C ARG A 285 -16.12 -1.40 22.20
N VAL A 286 -15.82 -0.64 23.24
CA VAL A 286 -14.66 0.25 23.31
C VAL A 286 -13.54 -0.41 24.11
N THR A 287 -12.32 -0.39 23.60
CA THR A 287 -11.10 -0.87 24.26
C THR A 287 -10.05 0.21 24.18
N TYR A 288 -9.40 0.55 25.28
CA TYR A 288 -8.28 1.50 25.28
C TYR A 288 -7.07 0.92 26.00
N THR A 289 -5.89 1.14 25.42
CA THR A 289 -4.62 0.57 25.84
C THR A 289 -3.52 1.62 25.88
N ASN A 290 -2.67 1.57 26.90
CA ASN A 290 -1.36 2.21 26.89
C ASN A 290 -0.28 1.14 27.12
N SER A 291 0.97 1.54 27.37
CA SER A 291 2.09 0.61 27.59
C SER A 291 1.97 -0.25 28.86
N THR A 292 1.07 0.09 29.78
CA THR A 292 0.96 -0.52 31.12
C THR A 292 -0.42 -1.10 31.45
N HIS A 293 -1.49 -0.65 30.78
CA HIS A 293 -2.89 -0.95 31.09
C HIS A 293 -3.75 -1.16 29.84
N GLN A 294 -4.71 -2.09 29.93
CA GLN A 294 -5.76 -2.33 28.93
C GLN A 294 -7.12 -2.45 29.62
N LYS A 295 -8.13 -1.71 29.14
CA LYS A 295 -9.49 -1.74 29.66
C LYS A 295 -10.52 -1.75 28.52
N SER A 296 -11.60 -2.50 28.70
CA SER A 296 -12.66 -2.68 27.69
C SER A 296 -14.06 -2.59 28.30
N ALA A 297 -15.01 -2.00 27.58
CA ALA A 297 -16.42 -1.92 27.98
C ALA A 297 -17.35 -2.12 26.76
N ASN A 298 -18.45 -2.85 26.96
CA ASN A 298 -19.54 -2.97 25.98
C ASN A 298 -20.65 -1.99 26.35
N PHE A 299 -21.25 -1.32 25.35
CA PHE A 299 -22.35 -0.38 25.57
C PHE A 299 -23.33 -0.38 24.38
N VAL A 300 -24.52 0.15 24.62
CA VAL A 300 -25.57 0.35 23.60
C VAL A 300 -25.57 1.82 23.24
N MET A 301 -25.61 2.14 21.95
CA MET A 301 -25.60 3.52 21.49
C MET A 301 -26.82 4.28 22.03
N ASP A 302 -26.56 5.41 22.67
CA ASP A 302 -27.59 6.32 23.17
C ASP A 302 -27.61 7.61 22.33
N SER A 303 -28.34 8.64 22.79
CA SER A 303 -28.44 9.92 22.10
C SER A 303 -27.20 10.82 22.27
N GLY A 304 -26.20 10.38 23.04
CA GLY A 304 -24.98 11.14 23.32
C GLY A 304 -24.06 11.25 22.10
N ALA A 305 -23.04 12.10 22.21
CA ALA A 305 -22.08 12.33 21.13
C ALA A 305 -21.04 11.21 20.97
N GLY A 306 -20.95 10.28 21.94
CA GLY A 306 -19.94 9.23 21.95
C GLY A 306 -19.76 8.57 23.31
N TYR A 307 -18.52 8.17 23.63
CA TYR A 307 -18.16 7.47 24.86
C TYR A 307 -17.03 8.18 25.63
N LEU A 308 -17.22 8.44 26.91
CA LEU A 308 -16.23 9.11 27.77
C LEU A 308 -15.28 8.10 28.44
N LEU A 309 -13.99 8.20 28.14
CA LEU A 309 -12.93 7.51 28.85
C LEU A 309 -12.52 8.33 30.07
N SER A 310 -12.59 7.77 31.28
CA SER A 310 -12.22 8.47 32.53
C SER A 310 -11.00 7.88 33.22
N HIS A 311 -10.37 8.68 34.09
CA HIS A 311 -9.22 8.31 34.93
C HIS A 311 -7.98 7.85 34.14
N LEU A 312 -7.63 8.57 33.07
CA LEU A 312 -6.43 8.35 32.27
C LEU A 312 -5.18 8.95 32.95
N GLU A 313 -4.00 8.51 32.53
CA GLU A 313 -2.72 9.09 32.97
C GLU A 313 -2.42 10.40 32.21
N PHE A 314 -1.69 11.33 32.81
CA PHE A 314 -1.21 12.56 32.14
C PHE A 314 -0.08 12.24 31.15
N SER A 315 0.01 13.02 30.06
CA SER A 315 1.07 12.93 29.05
C SER A 315 1.34 11.51 28.51
N CYS A 316 0.30 10.69 28.43
CA CYS A 316 0.40 9.28 28.08
C CYS A 316 -0.31 9.02 26.74
N GLU A 317 0.36 8.26 25.87
CA GLU A 317 -0.23 7.85 24.59
C GLU A 317 -1.16 6.65 24.83
N TYR A 318 -2.42 6.80 24.47
CA TYR A 318 -3.42 5.74 24.48
C TYR A 318 -3.82 5.39 23.04
N SER A 319 -4.01 4.10 22.78
CA SER A 319 -4.69 3.57 21.60
C SER A 319 -6.11 3.21 22.00
N VAL A 320 -7.12 3.77 21.32
CA VAL A 320 -8.53 3.41 21.51
C VAL A 320 -9.03 2.65 20.28
N SER A 321 -9.85 1.64 20.52
CA SER A 321 -10.38 0.68 19.57
C SER A 321 -11.89 0.56 19.77
N LEU A 322 -12.68 0.83 18.74
CA LEU A 322 -14.15 0.74 18.76
C LEU A 322 -14.63 -0.33 17.77
N SER A 323 -15.38 -1.32 18.25
CA SER A 323 -15.86 -2.45 17.44
C SER A 323 -17.37 -2.65 17.56
N ALA A 324 -18.06 -2.90 16.44
CA ALA A 324 -19.49 -3.18 16.44
C ALA A 324 -19.77 -4.63 16.84
N LEU A 325 -20.82 -4.83 17.65
CA LEU A 325 -21.24 -6.13 18.19
C LEU A 325 -22.64 -6.52 17.66
N PRO A 326 -22.92 -7.84 17.52
CA PRO A 326 -24.27 -8.32 17.26
C PRO A 326 -25.20 -8.06 18.45
N ALA A 327 -26.51 -8.08 18.19
CA ALA A 327 -27.53 -7.87 19.22
C ALA A 327 -27.55 -8.97 20.29
N ALA A 328 -27.27 -10.22 19.90
CA ALA A 328 -27.08 -11.35 20.81
C ALA A 328 -25.62 -11.85 20.77
N PRO A 329 -25.05 -12.22 21.94
CA PRO A 329 -23.67 -12.71 22.03
C PRO A 329 -23.44 -14.10 21.43
N ASN A 330 -24.50 -14.87 21.12
CA ASN A 330 -24.43 -16.21 20.53
C ASN A 330 -24.55 -16.22 18.99
N ASP A 331 -24.75 -15.07 18.34
CA ASP A 331 -24.86 -15.00 16.89
C ASP A 331 -23.49 -15.17 16.22
N SER A 332 -23.44 -16.05 15.21
CA SER A 332 -22.25 -16.39 14.41
C SER A 332 -21.72 -15.28 13.50
N LEU A 333 -22.24 -14.05 13.65
CA LEU A 333 -21.78 -12.87 12.92
C LEU A 333 -20.42 -12.42 13.48
N SER A 334 -19.38 -12.50 12.65
CA SER A 334 -18.05 -11.97 12.98
C SER A 334 -18.14 -10.48 13.31
N GLY A 335 -17.66 -10.09 14.50
CA GLY A 335 -17.55 -8.68 14.90
C GLY A 335 -16.76 -7.86 13.87
N SER A 336 -17.05 -6.56 13.79
CA SER A 336 -16.41 -5.69 12.82
C SER A 336 -14.89 -5.59 13.07
N SER A 337 -14.10 -5.28 12.02
CA SER A 337 -12.75 -4.78 12.25
C SER A 337 -12.84 -3.53 13.14
N PRO A 338 -12.08 -3.45 14.25
CA PRO A 338 -12.13 -2.30 15.13
C PRO A 338 -11.58 -1.06 14.41
N LEU A 339 -12.22 0.08 14.64
CA LEU A 339 -11.66 1.37 14.29
C LEU A 339 -10.68 1.77 15.40
N GLU A 340 -9.41 1.93 15.05
CA GLU A 340 -8.34 2.24 15.99
C GLU A 340 -7.76 3.63 15.75
N GLU A 341 -7.67 4.43 16.81
CA GLU A 341 -7.04 5.75 16.78
C GLU A 341 -6.15 5.92 18.01
N ARG A 342 -5.12 6.77 17.86
CA ARG A 342 -4.19 7.09 18.95
C ARG A 342 -4.32 8.54 19.34
N PHE A 343 -4.25 8.79 20.64
CA PHE A 343 -4.25 10.14 21.18
C PHE A 343 -3.31 10.25 22.37
N ILE A 344 -2.87 11.47 22.64
CA ILE A 344 -2.06 11.79 23.81
C ILE A 344 -2.97 12.55 24.77
N THR A 345 -2.97 12.14 26.04
CA THR A 345 -3.72 12.84 27.08
C THR A 345 -3.09 14.19 27.42
N LEU A 346 -3.87 15.07 28.06
CA LEU A 346 -3.38 16.38 28.50
C LEU A 346 -2.10 16.25 29.32
N ALA A 347 -1.22 17.23 29.19
CA ALA A 347 -0.04 17.30 30.04
C ALA A 347 -0.39 17.87 31.42
N CYS A 348 0.31 17.41 32.45
CA CYS A 348 0.03 17.84 33.83
C CYS A 348 0.21 19.37 33.98
N ASN A 349 1.21 19.95 33.31
CA ASN A 349 1.47 21.38 33.31
C ASN A 349 0.42 22.22 32.56
N GLU A 350 -0.28 21.65 31.57
CA GLU A 350 -1.41 22.30 30.89
C GLU A 350 -2.62 22.45 31.82
N VAL A 351 -2.74 21.55 32.80
CA VAL A 351 -3.84 21.54 33.78
C VAL A 351 -3.49 22.34 35.04
N PHE A 352 -2.30 22.12 35.62
CA PHE A 352 -1.92 22.70 36.92
C PHE A 352 -0.88 23.83 36.84
N GLY A 353 -0.39 24.16 35.65
CA GLY A 353 0.66 25.15 35.40
C GLY A 353 2.08 24.58 35.44
N SER A 354 2.98 25.14 34.63
CA SER A 354 4.39 24.77 34.57
C SER A 354 5.10 24.95 35.91
N GLY A 355 5.81 23.92 36.38
CA GLY A 355 6.51 23.94 37.67
C GLY A 355 5.64 23.70 38.90
N SER A 356 4.37 23.29 38.72
CA SER A 356 3.50 22.89 39.82
C SER A 356 4.04 21.67 40.56
N LEU A 357 4.05 21.70 41.90
CA LEU A 357 4.43 20.56 42.72
C LEU A 357 3.44 19.37 42.61
N ASN A 358 2.23 19.64 42.10
CA ASN A 358 1.25 18.59 41.78
C ASN A 358 1.66 17.77 40.54
N CYS A 359 2.66 18.22 39.79
CA CYS A 359 3.19 17.52 38.62
C CYS A 359 4.58 16.92 38.91
N PRO A 360 4.96 15.85 38.19
CA PRO A 360 6.35 15.41 38.13
C PRO A 360 7.26 16.53 37.59
N PRO A 361 8.51 16.64 38.04
CA PRO A 361 9.46 17.61 37.48
C PRO A 361 9.68 17.34 35.99
N GLU A 362 9.67 18.40 35.19
CA GLU A 362 9.88 18.31 33.73
C GLU A 362 11.35 18.52 33.39
N PRO A 363 11.91 17.74 32.44
CA PRO A 363 13.28 17.95 31.97
C PRO A 363 13.38 19.27 31.20
N VAL A 364 14.56 19.88 31.21
CA VAL A 364 14.81 21.11 30.46
C VAL A 364 14.49 20.96 28.97
N HIS A 365 14.06 22.06 28.34
CA HIS A 365 13.77 22.06 26.90
C HIS A 365 14.97 22.54 26.09
N ARG A 366 15.06 22.09 24.83
CA ARG A 366 16.07 22.57 23.86
C ARG A 366 17.52 22.48 24.38
N LEU A 367 17.87 21.39 25.08
CA LEU A 367 19.27 21.12 25.44
C LEU A 367 20.11 21.05 24.16
N ARG A 368 21.03 22.00 24.01
CA ARG A 368 21.94 22.13 22.88
C ARG A 368 23.36 22.18 23.39
N VAL A 369 24.26 21.50 22.69
CA VAL A 369 25.68 21.51 22.99
C VAL A 369 26.41 21.98 21.74
N GLN A 370 27.00 23.18 21.80
CA GLN A 370 27.74 23.78 20.69
C GLN A 370 29.24 23.66 20.96
N VAL A 371 29.93 22.81 20.19
CA VAL A 371 31.38 22.67 20.29
C VAL A 371 32.05 23.90 19.67
N LEU A 372 33.02 24.47 20.39
CA LEU A 372 33.80 25.63 19.98
C LEU A 372 35.19 25.20 19.46
N PRO A 373 35.80 25.95 18.53
CA PRO A 373 37.08 25.60 17.89
C PRO A 373 38.27 25.47 18.87
N ASN A 374 38.14 25.99 20.09
CA ASN A 374 39.16 25.94 21.14
C ASN A 374 39.06 24.68 22.03
N GLY A 375 38.19 23.72 21.71
CA GLY A 375 37.99 22.49 22.48
C GLY A 375 37.06 22.63 23.70
N THR A 376 36.33 23.74 23.81
CA THR A 376 35.23 23.87 24.79
C THR A 376 33.88 23.66 24.12
N ALA A 377 32.81 23.45 24.89
CA ALA A 377 31.45 23.47 24.36
C ALA A 377 30.51 24.30 25.22
N ASP A 378 29.65 25.07 24.56
CA ASP A 378 28.57 25.81 25.18
C ASP A 378 27.32 24.91 25.25
N VAL A 379 26.98 24.50 26.46
CA VAL A 379 25.73 23.79 26.78
C VAL A 379 24.68 24.86 27.07
N MET A 380 23.57 24.85 26.34
CA MET A 380 22.47 25.81 26.48
C MET A 380 21.16 25.04 26.62
N TRP A 381 20.26 25.54 27.44
CA TRP A 381 18.93 24.96 27.60
C TRP A 381 17.90 26.05 27.91
N THR A 382 16.63 25.69 27.74
CA THR A 382 15.50 26.49 28.19
C THR A 382 14.96 25.86 29.48
N PRO A 383 14.79 26.63 30.58
CA PRO A 383 14.17 26.13 31.80
C PRO A 383 12.80 25.51 31.54
N SER A 384 12.47 24.43 32.25
CA SER A 384 11.16 23.76 32.19
C SER A 384 10.08 24.47 33.02
N SER A 385 10.48 25.36 33.92
CA SER A 385 9.59 26.17 34.76
C SER A 385 10.26 27.49 35.13
N ASP A 386 9.51 28.37 35.81
CA ASP A 386 10.08 29.59 36.39
C ASP A 386 11.22 29.24 37.35
N HIS A 387 12.24 30.09 37.42
CA HIS A 387 13.42 29.88 38.25
C HIS A 387 13.06 29.74 39.74
N SER A 388 11.91 30.27 40.17
CA SER A 388 11.40 30.09 41.54
C SER A 388 10.93 28.66 41.83
N ALA A 389 10.69 27.83 40.82
CA ALA A 389 10.25 26.44 40.95
C ALA A 389 11.38 25.42 40.78
N ILE A 390 12.61 25.89 40.52
CA ILE A 390 13.80 25.06 40.30
C ILE A 390 14.77 25.28 41.45
N LEU A 391 15.22 24.20 42.09
CA LEU A 391 16.18 24.25 43.17
C LEU A 391 17.61 24.41 42.64
N VAL A 392 18.03 23.51 41.75
CA VAL A 392 19.39 23.48 41.19
C VAL A 392 19.42 22.67 39.89
N TYR A 393 20.38 22.96 39.02
CA TYR A 393 20.72 22.12 37.87
C TYR A 393 22.03 21.37 38.14
N GLN A 394 22.12 20.11 37.69
CA GLN A 394 23.36 19.34 37.68
C GLN A 394 23.69 18.92 36.25
N LEU A 395 24.80 19.43 35.72
CA LEU A 395 25.33 19.10 34.41
C LEU A 395 26.40 18.01 34.56
N PHE A 396 26.20 16.89 33.88
CA PHE A 396 27.04 15.69 33.96
C PHE A 396 27.51 15.31 32.56
N TYR A 397 28.81 15.12 32.34
CA TYR A 397 29.31 14.72 31.03
C TYR A 397 30.56 13.83 31.08
N HIS A 398 30.67 12.91 30.12
CA HIS A 398 31.84 12.05 29.92
C HIS A 398 31.91 11.51 28.49
N SER A 399 33.08 11.00 28.09
CA SER A 399 33.26 10.27 26.84
C SER A 399 32.62 8.88 26.89
N LEU A 400 31.96 8.48 25.80
CA LEU A 400 31.54 7.10 25.52
C LEU A 400 32.61 6.32 24.72
N THR A 401 33.58 7.02 24.14
CA THR A 401 34.66 6.43 23.35
C THR A 401 35.85 6.02 24.23
N ASP A 402 36.31 4.78 24.07
CA ASP A 402 37.43 4.18 24.82
C ASP A 402 38.78 4.43 24.12
N GLN A 403 39.20 5.69 24.02
CA GLN A 403 40.51 6.10 23.48
C GLN A 403 41.35 6.84 24.55
N PRO A 404 42.69 6.90 24.43
CA PRO A 404 43.56 7.53 25.44
C PRO A 404 43.35 9.04 25.58
N ASP A 405 42.96 9.71 24.49
CA ASP A 405 42.84 11.18 24.41
C ASP A 405 41.43 11.71 24.78
N CYS A 406 40.46 10.84 25.04
CA CYS A 406 39.10 11.23 25.40
C CYS A 406 38.91 11.32 26.92
N LEU A 407 38.12 12.31 27.38
CA LEU A 407 37.85 12.52 28.81
C LEU A 407 36.94 11.41 29.38
N ARG A 408 37.54 10.42 30.03
CA ARG A 408 36.84 9.25 30.60
C ARG A 408 36.17 9.52 31.94
N GLU A 409 36.79 10.34 32.78
CA GLU A 409 36.24 10.66 34.10
C GLU A 409 35.02 11.55 33.94
N ALA A 410 33.93 11.13 34.58
CA ALA A 410 32.69 11.88 34.53
C ALA A 410 32.79 13.16 35.35
N VAL A 411 32.55 14.29 34.69
CA VAL A 411 32.57 15.61 35.31
C VAL A 411 31.13 15.98 35.65
N SER A 412 30.91 16.42 36.90
CA SER A 412 29.61 16.88 37.40
C SER A 412 29.73 18.32 37.89
N LEU A 413 28.86 19.19 37.40
CA LEU A 413 28.80 20.62 37.72
C LEU A 413 27.42 20.97 38.25
N TYR A 414 27.34 21.57 39.44
CA TYR A 414 26.09 22.14 39.96
C TYR A 414 25.97 23.60 39.54
N LEU A 415 24.81 23.96 39.02
CA LEU A 415 24.51 25.25 38.40
C LEU A 415 23.27 25.84 39.06
N ASN A 416 23.26 27.17 39.26
CA ASN A 416 22.15 27.85 39.92
C ASN A 416 20.85 27.74 39.10
N ALA A 417 19.70 27.82 39.77
CA ALA A 417 18.37 27.78 39.15
C ALA A 417 18.15 28.82 38.04
N THR A 418 18.88 29.94 38.06
CA THR A 418 18.85 30.99 37.02
C THR A 418 19.72 30.70 35.80
N SER A 419 20.51 29.63 35.82
CA SER A 419 21.42 29.28 34.73
C SER A 419 20.62 28.75 33.54
N THR A 420 20.95 29.23 32.35
CA THR A 420 20.39 28.75 31.07
C THR A 420 21.49 28.27 30.11
N SER A 421 22.74 28.42 30.53
CA SER A 421 23.91 27.93 29.80
C SER A 421 25.07 27.62 30.74
N ALA A 422 25.97 26.77 30.30
CA ALA A 422 27.22 26.42 30.96
C ALA A 422 28.27 26.05 29.91
N ARG A 423 29.51 26.49 30.12
CA ARG A 423 30.64 26.13 29.26
C ARG A 423 31.39 24.95 29.86
N ILE A 424 31.57 23.89 29.07
CA ILE A 424 32.28 22.66 29.47
C ILE A 424 33.56 22.49 28.66
N GLN A 425 34.55 21.82 29.25
CA GLN A 425 35.80 21.49 28.56
C GLN A 425 35.71 20.07 28.00
N LEU A 426 35.96 19.93 26.69
CA LEU A 426 36.09 18.64 26.01
C LEU A 426 37.59 18.39 25.77
N ALA A 427 38.05 17.14 25.85
CA ALA A 427 39.47 16.79 25.72
C ALA A 427 39.71 16.02 24.40
N GLY A 428 40.88 16.23 23.80
CA GLY A 428 41.43 15.31 22.78
C GLY A 428 41.59 15.88 21.37
N ARG A 429 42.68 15.48 20.70
CA ARG A 429 42.98 15.77 19.28
C ARG A 429 42.34 14.76 18.32
N GLU A 430 41.71 13.72 18.87
CA GLU A 430 41.10 12.54 18.23
C GLU A 430 39.56 12.60 18.28
N PRO A 431 38.81 11.86 17.44
CA PRO A 431 37.36 11.84 17.46
C PRO A 431 36.80 11.14 18.71
N CYS A 432 36.03 11.87 19.51
CA CYS A 432 35.41 11.38 20.74
C CYS A 432 33.89 11.61 20.71
N GLU A 433 33.12 10.60 21.12
CA GLU A 433 31.69 10.71 21.43
C GLU A 433 31.53 11.09 22.90
N TYR A 434 30.76 12.14 23.18
CA TYR A 434 30.41 12.56 24.54
C TYR A 434 28.92 12.45 24.78
N VAL A 435 28.57 12.04 26.00
CA VAL A 435 27.23 12.20 26.55
C VAL A 435 27.21 13.39 27.50
N VAL A 436 26.24 14.27 27.34
CA VAL A 436 25.99 15.44 28.18
C VAL A 436 24.58 15.34 28.74
N ARG A 437 24.46 15.18 30.06
CA ARG A 437 23.21 15.09 30.80
C ARG A 437 23.01 16.34 31.62
N LEU A 438 21.84 16.97 31.52
CA LEU A 438 21.43 18.04 32.41
C LEU A 438 20.25 17.56 33.25
N ILE A 439 20.44 17.59 34.57
CA ILE A 439 19.45 17.20 35.55
C ILE A 439 18.92 18.47 36.20
N ASN A 440 17.60 18.62 36.33
CA ASN A 440 16.99 19.71 37.08
C ASN A 440 16.22 19.17 38.28
N TYR A 441 16.41 19.81 39.43
CA TYR A 441 15.74 19.46 40.67
C TYR A 441 14.65 20.49 40.98
N ASP A 442 13.45 20.04 41.34
CA ASP A 442 12.39 20.92 41.84
C ASP A 442 12.60 21.32 43.31
N LEU A 443 11.73 22.19 43.84
CA LEU A 443 11.83 22.69 45.22
C LEU A 443 11.75 21.62 46.32
N ILE A 444 11.25 20.41 46.00
CA ILE A 444 11.18 19.29 46.95
C ILE A 444 12.20 18.19 46.64
N GLY A 445 13.14 18.47 45.74
CA GLY A 445 14.30 17.62 45.45
C GLY A 445 14.04 16.45 44.48
N ARG A 446 12.93 16.44 43.74
CA ARG A 446 12.69 15.46 42.66
C ARG A 446 13.43 15.90 41.39
N ASP A 447 13.96 14.94 40.65
CA ASP A 447 14.82 15.18 39.49
C ASP A 447 14.15 14.88 38.15
N ALA A 448 14.57 15.60 37.11
CA ALA A 448 14.27 15.31 35.71
C ALA A 448 15.52 15.47 34.85
N VAL A 449 15.70 14.60 33.85
CA VAL A 449 16.97 14.49 33.09
C VAL A 449 16.75 14.74 31.60
N ALA A 450 17.57 15.61 31.01
CA ALA A 450 17.73 15.75 29.57
C ALA A 450 19.13 15.27 29.14
N GLU A 451 19.22 14.49 28.05
CA GLU A 451 20.48 13.97 27.52
C GLU A 451 20.71 14.46 26.09
N ALA A 452 21.94 14.87 25.78
CA ALA A 452 22.42 15.16 24.44
C ALA A 452 23.72 14.37 24.18
N ARG A 453 23.84 13.79 22.98
CA ARG A 453 25.07 13.14 22.53
C ARG A 453 25.73 13.98 21.46
N ILE A 454 27.02 14.20 21.60
CA ILE A 454 27.82 14.94 20.61
C ILE A 454 28.98 14.08 20.13
N TRP A 455 29.21 14.14 18.82
CA TRP A 455 30.35 13.50 18.18
C TRP A 455 31.29 14.60 17.69
N ILE A 456 32.53 14.61 18.16
CA ILE A 456 33.53 15.59 17.72
C ILE A 456 34.25 15.02 16.50
N ASP A 457 33.87 15.45 15.31
CA ASP A 457 34.55 15.14 14.05
C ASP A 457 34.97 16.45 13.36
N LYS A 458 36.27 16.66 13.19
CA LYS A 458 36.81 17.83 12.46
C LYS A 458 36.39 17.88 10.99
N ALA A 459 35.75 16.83 10.45
CA ALA A 459 35.16 16.83 9.12
C ALA A 459 33.88 17.69 9.00
N GLN A 460 33.10 17.86 10.08
CA GLN A 460 31.87 18.66 10.07
C GLN A 460 32.16 20.17 10.05
N GLU A 461 33.27 20.61 10.67
CA GLU A 461 33.72 22.02 10.62
C GLU A 461 33.99 22.49 9.18
N LEU A 462 34.45 21.59 8.30
CA LEU A 462 34.69 21.91 6.89
C LEU A 462 33.37 21.99 6.10
N ILE A 463 32.36 21.22 6.48
CA ILE A 463 31.03 21.24 5.85
C ILE A 463 30.30 22.53 6.25
N ASP A 464 30.31 22.89 7.53
CA ASP A 464 29.67 24.10 8.05
C ASP A 464 30.36 25.38 7.53
N TYR A 465 31.69 25.35 7.35
CA TYR A 465 32.45 26.41 6.68
C TYR A 465 32.03 26.62 5.21
N LEU A 466 31.74 25.53 4.49
CA LEU A 466 31.32 25.56 3.09
C LEU A 466 29.84 25.96 2.92
N GLU A 467 28.97 25.59 3.85
CA GLU A 467 27.57 26.04 3.88
C GLU A 467 27.45 27.53 4.29
N GLY A 468 28.31 28.01 5.19
CA GLY A 468 28.40 29.43 5.55
C GLY A 468 28.82 30.31 4.37
N ARG A 469 29.83 29.85 3.62
CA ARG A 469 30.27 30.44 2.33
C ARG A 469 29.15 30.52 1.28
N TYR A 470 28.26 29.53 1.26
CA TYR A 470 27.11 29.47 0.36
C TYR A 470 26.02 30.47 0.76
N LYS A 471 25.78 30.64 2.06
CA LYS A 471 24.82 31.61 2.60
C LYS A 471 25.27 33.06 2.33
N GLU A 472 26.55 33.38 2.56
CA GLU A 472 27.13 34.70 2.24
C GLU A 472 27.02 35.03 0.74
N ALA A 473 27.27 34.05 -0.14
CA ALA A 473 27.15 34.24 -1.58
C ALA A 473 25.69 34.51 -2.01
N THR A 474 24.73 33.88 -1.34
CA THR A 474 23.29 34.04 -1.61
C THR A 474 22.77 35.40 -1.12
N GLU A 475 23.26 35.89 0.02
CA GLU A 475 22.92 37.21 0.55
C GLU A 475 23.57 38.37 -0.23
N LEU A 476 24.76 38.15 -0.81
CA LEU A 476 25.41 39.10 -1.71
C LEU A 476 24.61 39.32 -3.00
N TYR A 477 23.96 38.25 -3.51
CA TYR A 477 23.17 38.27 -4.74
C TYR A 477 21.86 39.07 -4.59
N ALA A 478 21.35 39.24 -3.38
CA ALA A 478 20.13 40.00 -3.11
C ALA A 478 20.32 41.53 -3.17
N ARG A 479 21.56 42.04 -3.19
CA ARG A 479 21.86 43.49 -3.05
C ARG A 479 22.29 44.23 -4.32
N TYR A 480 22.45 43.58 -5.48
CA TYR A 480 22.98 44.25 -6.67
C TYR A 480 22.17 43.99 -7.95
N PRO A 481 21.41 44.99 -8.47
CA PRO A 481 20.89 44.98 -9.83
C PRO A 481 22.02 45.32 -10.82
N LEU A 482 22.12 44.56 -11.91
CA LEU A 482 23.13 44.69 -12.96
C LEU A 482 23.07 46.07 -13.65
N LYS A 483 24.23 46.75 -13.73
CA LYS A 483 24.55 47.73 -14.77
C LYS A 483 25.96 47.49 -15.33
N SER A 484 26.05 47.58 -16.65
CA SER A 484 27.26 47.45 -17.47
C SER A 484 28.02 48.77 -17.60
N ASN A 485 29.35 48.77 -17.44
CA ASN A 485 30.34 49.18 -18.45
C ASN A 485 31.74 49.44 -17.87
N GLY A 486 32.76 49.12 -18.69
CA GLY A 486 33.90 50.02 -18.96
C GLY A 486 35.22 49.76 -18.21
N SER A 487 36.24 49.32 -18.96
CA SER A 487 37.67 49.32 -18.58
C SER A 487 38.28 50.73 -18.60
N PRO A 488 39.36 51.00 -17.84
CA PRO A 488 40.68 51.18 -18.47
C PRO A 488 41.91 50.76 -17.61
N GLY A 489 43.05 50.51 -18.27
CA GLY A 489 44.27 49.92 -17.69
C GLY A 489 45.41 50.85 -17.26
N ARG A 490 46.56 50.27 -16.84
CA ARG A 490 47.95 50.77 -17.07
C ARG A 490 49.05 49.81 -16.54
N THR A 491 49.96 49.45 -17.45
CA THR A 491 51.46 49.36 -17.43
C THR A 491 52.30 48.82 -16.22
N MET A 492 53.00 47.69 -16.48
CA MET A 492 54.47 47.38 -16.50
C MET A 492 55.45 47.94 -15.43
N PRO A 493 56.48 47.16 -14.98
CA PRO A 493 57.77 47.12 -15.72
C PRO A 493 58.61 45.79 -15.70
N ASN A 494 59.28 45.56 -16.84
CA ASN A 494 60.63 45.03 -17.17
C ASN A 494 61.46 44.18 -16.19
N GLU A 495 62.09 43.12 -16.73
CA GLU A 495 63.56 43.06 -16.96
C GLU A 495 63.97 41.93 -17.95
N GLU A 496 65.00 42.23 -18.75
CA GLU A 496 65.56 41.45 -19.89
C GLU A 496 66.63 40.42 -19.48
N LEU A 497 66.82 39.34 -20.27
CA LEU A 497 68.15 38.93 -20.77
C LEU A 497 68.08 37.84 -21.86
N ALA A 498 68.94 37.97 -22.88
CA ALA A 498 69.07 37.15 -24.10
C ALA A 498 70.03 35.93 -23.89
N LEU A 499 70.31 34.94 -24.77
CA LEU A 499 70.18 34.71 -26.23
C LEU A 499 70.60 33.23 -26.55
N LYS A 500 70.20 32.70 -27.73
CA LYS A 500 70.62 31.49 -28.51
C LYS A 500 69.94 30.12 -28.26
N ILE A 501 69.28 29.64 -29.32
CA ILE A 501 68.60 28.33 -29.44
C ILE A 501 69.35 27.48 -30.48
N ASN A 502 69.66 26.22 -30.13
CA ASN A 502 69.86 25.13 -31.08
C ASN A 502 68.62 24.21 -30.99
N LEU A 503 67.95 23.98 -32.12
CA LEU A 503 66.73 23.18 -32.22
C LEU A 503 67.07 21.67 -32.32
N PRO A 504 66.46 20.80 -31.48
CA PRO A 504 66.45 19.36 -31.70
C PRO A 504 65.30 18.90 -32.63
N PRO A 505 65.41 17.71 -33.25
CA PRO A 505 64.59 17.27 -34.38
C PRO A 505 63.30 16.60 -33.90
N THR A 506 62.31 17.35 -33.43
CA THR A 506 60.99 16.80 -33.11
C THR A 506 60.03 17.04 -34.27
N ALA A 507 59.62 15.95 -34.94
CA ALA A 507 58.66 16.01 -36.04
C ALA A 507 57.33 16.64 -35.58
N LEU A 508 56.89 17.69 -36.28
CA LEU A 508 55.61 18.33 -36.01
C LEU A 508 54.45 17.31 -36.10
N PRO A 509 53.49 17.34 -35.17
CA PRO A 509 52.30 16.50 -35.24
C PRO A 509 51.53 16.76 -36.53
N LYS A 510 50.98 15.71 -37.15
CA LYS A 510 50.18 15.87 -38.36
C LYS A 510 48.76 16.32 -38.00
N PHE A 511 48.16 17.21 -38.79
CA PHE A 511 46.80 17.70 -38.58
C PHE A 511 45.94 17.55 -39.84
N ASP A 512 44.87 16.76 -39.75
CA ASP A 512 43.98 16.42 -40.87
C ASP A 512 42.77 17.38 -41.02
N GLY A 513 42.53 18.27 -40.05
CA GLY A 513 41.41 19.23 -40.07
C GLY A 513 40.24 18.92 -39.14
N ASP A 514 40.44 18.19 -38.04
CA ASP A 514 39.44 18.02 -36.98
C ASP A 514 39.45 19.23 -36.03
N PRO A 515 38.35 20.00 -35.93
CA PRO A 515 38.25 21.15 -35.01
C PRO A 515 38.51 20.81 -33.53
N LEU A 516 38.28 19.57 -33.08
CA LEU A 516 38.51 19.15 -31.68
C LEU A 516 40.00 19.04 -31.33
N GLU A 517 40.85 18.70 -32.31
CA GLU A 517 42.30 18.52 -32.12
C GLU A 517 43.08 19.80 -32.44
N PHE A 518 42.43 20.78 -33.09
CA PHE A 518 43.07 21.99 -33.59
C PHE A 518 43.80 22.78 -32.51
N ARG A 519 43.24 22.92 -31.31
CA ARG A 519 43.86 23.70 -30.24
C ARG A 519 45.15 23.06 -29.72
N SER A 520 45.13 21.74 -29.49
CA SER A 520 46.32 21.01 -29.04
C SER A 520 47.41 20.99 -30.12
N TYR A 521 47.01 20.81 -31.39
CA TYR A 521 47.91 20.93 -32.53
C TYR A 521 48.52 22.33 -32.63
N TRP A 522 47.70 23.37 -32.52
CA TRP A 522 48.13 24.76 -32.68
C TRP A 522 49.06 25.19 -31.55
N ASP A 523 48.78 24.83 -30.30
CA ASP A 523 49.65 25.16 -29.18
C ASP A 523 51.05 24.50 -29.34
N GLN A 524 51.11 23.29 -29.94
CA GLN A 524 52.37 22.61 -30.25
C GLN A 524 53.10 23.26 -31.42
N LEU A 525 52.40 23.60 -32.52
CA LEU A 525 52.97 24.35 -33.63
C LEU A 525 53.47 25.72 -33.18
N ASP A 526 52.72 26.38 -32.30
CA ASP A 526 53.06 27.70 -31.78
C ASP A 526 54.34 27.64 -30.94
N SER A 527 54.42 26.66 -30.05
CA SER A 527 55.61 26.39 -29.23
C SER A 527 56.83 26.02 -30.09
N LEU A 528 56.69 25.10 -31.04
CA LEU A 528 57.81 24.53 -31.79
C LEU A 528 58.24 25.39 -33.00
N VAL A 529 57.36 26.22 -33.56
CA VAL A 529 57.59 26.94 -34.82
C VAL A 529 57.30 28.43 -34.69
N ASN A 530 56.10 28.84 -34.26
CA ASN A 530 55.71 30.27 -34.33
C ASN A 530 56.50 31.16 -33.37
N ARG A 531 56.74 30.68 -32.15
CA ARG A 531 57.48 31.42 -31.11
C ARG A 531 58.98 31.48 -31.36
N HIS A 532 59.48 30.65 -32.27
CA HIS A 532 60.88 30.67 -32.66
C HIS A 532 61.13 31.80 -33.69
N ARG A 533 62.24 32.53 -33.52
CA ARG A 533 62.66 33.62 -34.43
C ARG A 533 63.25 33.07 -35.74
N ILE A 534 62.44 32.35 -36.51
CA ILE A 534 62.76 31.88 -37.86
C ILE A 534 61.94 32.65 -38.92
N PRO A 535 62.42 32.78 -40.17
CA PRO A 535 61.69 33.47 -41.23
C PRO A 535 60.31 32.84 -41.48
N ASP A 536 59.31 33.67 -41.80
CA ASP A 536 57.92 33.21 -41.94
C ASP A 536 57.71 32.28 -43.15
N VAL A 537 58.53 32.38 -44.21
CA VAL A 537 58.63 31.36 -45.28
C VAL A 537 58.95 29.98 -44.72
N THR A 538 59.87 29.92 -43.76
CA THR A 538 60.32 28.67 -43.15
C THR A 538 59.22 28.12 -42.24
N LYS A 539 58.56 28.99 -41.45
CA LYS A 539 57.39 28.61 -40.66
C LYS A 539 56.26 28.07 -41.53
N PHE A 540 56.01 28.72 -42.67
CA PHE A 540 54.97 28.30 -43.60
C PHE A 540 55.29 26.92 -44.20
N THR A 541 56.54 26.69 -44.58
CA THR A 541 56.98 25.39 -45.10
C THR A 541 56.79 24.28 -44.05
N HIS A 542 57.14 24.54 -42.78
CA HIS A 542 56.90 23.60 -41.68
C HIS A 542 55.42 23.32 -41.43
N LEU A 543 54.58 24.36 -41.44
CA LEU A 543 53.13 24.24 -41.35
C LEU A 543 52.57 23.37 -42.47
N LEU A 544 52.93 23.64 -43.73
CA LEU A 544 52.41 22.89 -44.89
C LEU A 544 52.80 21.41 -44.89
N VAL A 545 53.99 21.07 -44.35
CA VAL A 545 54.41 19.67 -44.18
C VAL A 545 53.61 18.99 -43.06
N ALA A 546 53.21 19.73 -42.02
CA ALA A 546 52.43 19.21 -40.90
C ALA A 546 50.93 19.02 -41.21
N LEU A 547 50.39 19.73 -42.20
CA LEU A 547 48.97 19.63 -42.57
C LEU A 547 48.69 18.48 -43.54
N ARG A 548 47.53 17.85 -43.36
CA ARG A 548 46.97 16.81 -44.24
C ARG A 548 45.46 17.01 -44.41
N GLY A 549 44.84 16.22 -45.29
CA GLY A 549 43.38 16.18 -45.46
C GLY A 549 42.72 17.55 -45.68
N LYS A 550 41.67 17.83 -44.91
CA LYS A 550 40.86 19.06 -45.02
C LYS A 550 41.63 20.31 -44.63
N ALA A 551 42.59 20.20 -43.71
CA ALA A 551 43.42 21.33 -43.31
C ALA A 551 44.46 21.69 -44.37
N ARG A 552 45.04 20.70 -45.07
CA ARG A 552 45.96 20.97 -46.20
C ARG A 552 45.23 21.58 -47.38
N ALA A 553 44.06 21.03 -47.72
CA ALA A 553 43.21 21.54 -48.80
C ALA A 553 42.74 22.98 -48.55
N ALA A 554 42.59 23.39 -47.28
CA ALA A 554 42.21 24.76 -46.94
C ALA A 554 43.26 25.82 -47.32
N LEU A 555 44.50 25.41 -47.57
CA LEU A 555 45.61 26.29 -47.93
C LEU A 555 46.17 26.00 -49.34
N GLU A 556 45.50 25.17 -50.13
CA GLU A 556 45.86 24.94 -51.53
C GLU A 556 45.68 26.23 -52.34
N GLY A 557 46.74 26.66 -53.04
CA GLY A 557 46.76 27.87 -53.87
C GLY A 557 47.48 29.08 -53.27
N LEU A 558 47.86 29.05 -51.98
CA LEU A 558 48.68 30.12 -51.38
C LEU A 558 50.17 29.96 -51.74
N PRO A 559 50.84 30.98 -52.31
CA PRO A 559 52.26 30.91 -52.62
C PRO A 559 53.10 30.93 -51.33
N VAL A 560 54.16 30.13 -51.26
CA VAL A 560 55.04 30.06 -50.08
C VAL A 560 55.98 31.27 -50.06
N THR A 561 55.50 32.39 -49.50
CA THR A 561 56.25 33.64 -49.34
C THR A 561 56.21 34.15 -47.90
N ASN A 562 57.05 35.14 -47.55
CA ASN A 562 57.16 35.63 -46.17
C ASN A 562 55.88 36.35 -45.70
N THR A 563 55.06 36.84 -46.63
CA THR A 563 53.80 37.54 -46.32
C THR A 563 52.61 36.59 -46.24
N SER A 564 52.69 35.42 -46.89
CA SER A 564 51.57 34.45 -46.99
C SER A 564 51.37 33.59 -45.74
N TYR A 565 52.33 33.56 -44.81
CA TYR A 565 52.20 32.77 -43.58
C TYR A 565 51.10 33.28 -42.66
N ALA A 566 51.02 34.60 -42.47
CA ALA A 566 50.00 35.22 -41.63
C ALA A 566 48.59 34.97 -42.17
N GLU A 567 48.43 34.97 -43.49
CA GLU A 567 47.16 34.67 -44.17
C GLU A 567 46.77 33.19 -44.01
N ALA A 568 47.74 32.27 -44.14
CA ALA A 568 47.51 30.85 -43.90
C ALA A 568 47.11 30.54 -42.45
N VAL A 569 47.75 31.20 -41.48
CA VAL A 569 47.43 31.12 -40.05
C VAL A 569 45.99 31.54 -39.80
N ASP A 570 45.58 32.69 -40.34
CA ASP A 570 44.24 33.23 -40.18
C ASP A 570 43.15 32.33 -40.81
N ILE A 571 43.39 31.76 -41.99
CA ILE A 571 42.46 30.80 -42.61
C ILE A 571 42.24 29.56 -41.72
N LEU A 572 43.31 29.02 -41.12
CA LEU A 572 43.19 27.85 -40.25
C LEU A 572 42.42 28.17 -38.96
N HIS A 573 42.72 29.30 -38.33
CA HIS A 573 41.99 29.75 -37.14
C HIS A 573 40.50 29.97 -37.43
N ARG A 574 40.16 30.69 -38.52
CA ARG A 574 38.75 30.92 -38.88
C ARG A 574 37.99 29.63 -39.17
N ARG A 575 38.65 28.63 -39.76
CA ARG A 575 37.98 27.42 -40.23
C ARG A 575 37.91 26.31 -39.18
N PHE A 576 38.88 26.24 -38.26
CA PHE A 576 39.00 25.12 -37.32
C PHE A 576 38.96 25.52 -35.84
N GLU A 577 39.06 26.81 -35.48
CA GLU A 577 38.91 27.28 -34.09
C GLU A 577 37.44 27.55 -33.72
N VAL A 578 36.61 26.50 -33.74
CA VAL A 578 35.16 26.62 -33.56
C VAL A 578 34.75 26.56 -32.08
N LYS A 579 34.67 27.72 -31.41
CA LYS A 579 34.30 27.88 -29.98
C LYS A 579 33.02 27.12 -29.57
N ASN A 580 32.03 27.05 -30.46
CA ASN A 580 30.73 26.39 -30.20
C ASN A 580 30.83 24.86 -30.05
N VAL A 581 31.81 24.22 -30.69
CA VAL A 581 32.00 22.75 -30.64
C VAL A 581 32.66 22.35 -29.32
N VAL A 582 33.67 23.11 -28.88
CA VAL A 582 34.32 22.93 -27.58
C VAL A 582 33.33 23.20 -26.44
N ARG A 583 32.50 24.25 -26.55
CA ARG A 583 31.40 24.51 -25.62
C ARG A 583 30.47 23.31 -25.47
N ARG A 584 30.00 22.73 -26.59
CA ARG A 584 29.10 21.57 -26.57
C ARG A 584 29.77 20.33 -25.96
N ALA A 585 31.05 20.11 -26.23
CA ALA A 585 31.82 19.01 -25.65
C ALA A 585 31.99 19.16 -24.12
N LEU A 586 32.24 20.38 -23.62
CA LEU A 586 32.37 20.65 -22.18
C LEU A 586 31.04 20.47 -21.43
N TYR A 587 29.91 20.89 -22.00
CA TYR A 587 28.59 20.60 -21.43
C TYR A 587 28.25 19.10 -21.42
N VAL A 588 28.64 18.36 -22.46
CA VAL A 588 28.52 16.89 -22.47
C VAL A 588 29.43 16.25 -21.41
N GLN A 589 30.62 16.78 -21.16
CA GLN A 589 31.49 16.31 -20.07
C GLN A 589 30.87 16.54 -18.68
N ILE A 590 30.24 17.70 -18.43
CA ILE A 590 29.50 17.97 -17.18
C ILE A 590 28.37 16.94 -17.00
N HIS A 591 27.61 16.68 -18.06
CA HIS A 591 26.53 15.69 -18.03
C HIS A 591 27.04 14.27 -17.71
N ASN A 592 28.24 13.93 -18.20
CA ASN A 592 28.85 12.60 -18.06
C ASN A 592 29.71 12.43 -16.79
N LEU A 593 29.85 13.45 -15.93
CA LEU A 593 30.52 13.29 -14.64
C LEU A 593 29.82 12.24 -13.76
N PRO A 594 30.57 11.43 -13.00
CA PRO A 594 30.00 10.44 -12.08
C PRO A 594 29.25 11.12 -10.92
N ARG A 595 28.22 10.46 -10.36
CA ARG A 595 27.52 10.93 -9.15
C ARG A 595 28.36 10.64 -7.90
N ARG A 596 28.10 11.38 -6.80
CA ARG A 596 28.70 11.14 -5.48
C ARG A 596 28.55 9.67 -5.03
N ASP A 597 29.63 9.07 -4.52
CA ASP A 597 29.70 7.75 -3.87
C ASP A 597 29.86 7.96 -2.33
N LYS A 598 29.52 6.94 -1.52
CA LYS A 598 29.75 6.89 -0.06
C LYS A 598 31.23 7.02 0.35
N GLY A 599 32.20 6.81 -0.55
CA GLY A 599 33.63 6.96 -0.27
C GLY A 599 34.14 8.41 -0.21
N MET A 600 34.93 8.73 0.83
CA MET A 600 35.49 10.07 1.13
C MET A 600 36.33 10.68 -0.02
N ASP A 601 36.99 9.85 -0.83
CA ASP A 601 37.80 10.26 -1.98
C ASP A 601 36.99 10.64 -3.24
N SER A 602 35.67 10.40 -3.24
CA SER A 602 34.82 10.63 -4.43
C SER A 602 34.45 12.10 -4.62
N VAL A 603 34.25 12.84 -3.53
CA VAL A 603 33.85 14.25 -3.54
C VAL A 603 35.01 15.13 -4.02
N GLY A 604 36.22 14.92 -3.50
CA GLY A 604 37.41 15.68 -3.94
C GLY A 604 37.69 15.53 -5.43
N ARG A 605 37.54 14.31 -5.99
CA ARG A 605 37.73 14.05 -7.42
C ARG A 605 36.63 14.65 -8.29
N LEU A 606 35.38 14.61 -7.83
CA LEU A 606 34.25 15.24 -8.52
C LEU A 606 34.40 16.75 -8.58
N THR A 607 34.74 17.38 -7.44
CA THR A 607 34.97 18.82 -7.34
C THR A 607 36.13 19.27 -8.22
N GLN A 608 37.26 18.55 -8.22
CA GLN A 608 38.40 18.88 -9.10
C GLN A 608 38.05 18.77 -10.59
N SER A 609 37.28 17.74 -10.97
CA SER A 609 36.86 17.55 -12.36
C SER A 609 35.89 18.65 -12.81
N PHE A 610 35.00 19.06 -11.93
CA PHE A 610 34.05 20.15 -12.16
C PHE A 610 34.74 21.51 -12.27
N ASP A 611 35.63 21.85 -11.33
CA ASP A 611 36.43 23.08 -11.35
C ASP A 611 37.29 23.19 -12.60
N LYS A 612 37.78 22.06 -13.11
CA LYS A 612 38.51 22.02 -14.38
C LYS A 612 37.61 22.44 -15.55
N ILE A 613 36.40 21.87 -15.65
CA ILE A 613 35.47 22.17 -16.75
C ILE A 613 34.93 23.61 -16.65
N CYS A 614 34.63 24.10 -15.45
CA CYS A 614 34.17 25.48 -15.24
C CYS A 614 35.23 26.53 -15.58
N ARG A 615 36.51 26.27 -15.28
CA ARG A 615 37.60 27.11 -15.76
C ARG A 615 37.69 27.14 -17.28
N GLN A 616 37.46 26.00 -17.95
CA GLN A 616 37.45 25.91 -19.41
C GLN A 616 36.24 26.64 -20.03
N LEU A 617 35.06 26.58 -19.41
CA LEU A 617 33.87 27.33 -19.84
C LEU A 617 34.05 28.85 -19.65
N ARG A 618 34.60 29.29 -18.51
CA ARG A 618 34.94 30.72 -18.28
C ARG A 618 35.95 31.24 -19.30
N ALA A 619 36.94 30.43 -19.65
CA ALA A 619 37.92 30.79 -20.69
C ALA A 619 37.29 30.95 -22.09
N LEU A 620 36.12 30.37 -22.32
CA LEU A 620 35.33 30.54 -23.56
C LEU A 620 34.34 31.71 -23.49
N GLY A 621 34.27 32.43 -22.37
CA GLY A 621 33.33 33.54 -22.15
C GLY A 621 31.92 33.11 -21.76
N GLU A 622 31.74 31.84 -21.36
CA GLU A 622 30.46 31.34 -20.83
C GLU A 622 30.37 31.59 -19.32
N ASP A 623 29.13 31.77 -18.85
CA ASP A 623 28.83 31.81 -17.42
C ASP A 623 28.64 30.37 -16.89
N PRO A 624 29.57 29.81 -16.13
CA PRO A 624 29.40 28.49 -15.52
C PRO A 624 28.32 28.48 -14.44
N ASP A 625 27.90 29.65 -13.95
CA ASP A 625 26.82 29.81 -12.97
C ASP A 625 25.45 29.93 -13.65
N HIS A 626 25.37 29.61 -14.95
CA HIS A 626 24.11 29.51 -15.69
C HIS A 626 23.17 28.46 -15.07
N PRO A 627 21.85 28.71 -14.95
CA PRO A 627 20.90 27.84 -14.24
C PRO A 627 20.90 26.37 -14.68
N ALA A 628 21.08 26.09 -15.98
CA ALA A 628 21.15 24.72 -16.51
C ALA A 628 22.41 23.95 -16.05
N THR A 629 23.51 24.67 -15.83
CA THR A 629 24.78 24.14 -15.33
C THR A 629 24.64 23.85 -13.83
N ILE A 630 24.07 24.79 -13.08
CA ILE A 630 23.73 24.66 -11.65
C ILE A 630 22.82 23.44 -11.40
N LEU A 631 21.74 23.29 -12.18
CA LEU A 631 20.86 22.13 -12.09
C LEU A 631 21.59 20.80 -12.37
N SER A 632 22.53 20.80 -13.33
CA SER A 632 23.32 19.60 -13.66
C SER A 632 24.27 19.21 -12.53
N ILE A 633 24.74 20.19 -11.75
CA ILE A 633 25.62 19.99 -10.58
C ILE A 633 24.83 19.53 -9.36
N GLU A 634 23.69 20.17 -9.10
CA GLU A 634 22.75 19.76 -8.05
C GLU A 634 22.36 18.29 -8.21
N GLN A 635 22.09 17.83 -9.43
CA GLN A 635 21.81 16.41 -9.72
C GLN A 635 22.96 15.43 -9.45
N LYS A 636 24.20 15.93 -9.31
CA LYS A 636 25.41 15.12 -9.06
C LYS A 636 25.89 15.21 -7.61
N LEU A 637 25.65 16.34 -6.94
CA LEU A 637 26.03 16.63 -5.56
C LEU A 637 24.94 16.29 -4.54
N SER A 638 23.67 16.54 -4.86
CA SER A 638 22.56 16.13 -4.00
C SER A 638 22.42 14.62 -4.08
N PRO A 639 22.53 13.89 -2.96
CA PRO A 639 21.97 12.56 -2.93
C PRO A 639 20.47 12.73 -3.22
N HIS A 640 20.02 12.36 -4.40
CA HIS A 640 18.66 11.84 -4.52
C HIS A 640 18.67 10.45 -3.87
N VAL A 641 19.04 10.40 -2.58
CA VAL A 641 18.76 9.24 -1.75
C VAL A 641 17.27 9.35 -1.52
N GLN A 642 16.56 8.54 -2.29
CA GLN A 642 15.17 8.27 -2.08
C GLN A 642 15.06 7.55 -0.73
N GLU A 643 14.87 8.33 0.34
CA GLU A 643 14.82 7.77 1.69
C GLU A 643 13.51 7.01 1.87
N ILE A 644 13.64 5.80 2.40
CA ILE A 644 12.52 4.92 2.72
C ILE A 644 12.66 4.44 4.15
N ARG A 645 11.53 4.28 4.85
CA ARG A 645 11.50 3.72 6.20
C ARG A 645 10.64 2.45 6.22
N GLY A 646 11.30 1.31 6.36
CA GLY A 646 10.65 0.01 6.55
C GLY A 646 10.31 -0.27 8.01
N LYS A 647 10.05 -1.54 8.32
CA LYS A 647 9.88 -2.02 9.69
C LYS A 647 10.75 -3.25 9.95
N TYR A 648 11.18 -3.39 11.19
CA TYR A 648 11.74 -4.62 11.72
C TYR A 648 10.59 -5.46 12.30
N ILE A 649 10.60 -6.76 12.04
CA ILE A 649 9.62 -7.68 12.61
C ILE A 649 10.31 -8.91 13.20
N VAL A 650 9.64 -9.50 14.19
CA VAL A 650 9.93 -10.85 14.71
C VAL A 650 8.66 -11.66 14.50
N THR A 651 8.78 -12.78 13.81
CA THR A 651 7.64 -13.64 13.46
C THR A 651 7.26 -14.54 14.64
N SER A 652 6.11 -15.20 14.54
CA SER A 652 5.69 -16.23 15.50
C SER A 652 6.66 -17.42 15.57
N ARG A 653 7.45 -17.69 14.52
CA ARG A 653 8.51 -18.72 14.51
C ARG A 653 9.86 -18.20 15.04
N ASN A 654 9.87 -17.03 15.69
CA ASN A 654 11.04 -16.38 16.27
C ASN A 654 12.14 -16.05 15.24
N THR A 655 11.74 -15.83 13.97
CA THR A 655 12.63 -15.33 12.93
C THR A 655 12.56 -13.81 12.90
N SER A 656 13.70 -13.14 12.82
CA SER A 656 13.73 -11.68 12.67
C SER A 656 14.07 -11.26 11.23
N GLY A 657 13.50 -10.14 10.81
CA GLY A 657 13.74 -9.61 9.47
C GLY A 657 13.37 -8.13 9.34
N TYR A 658 13.93 -7.49 8.31
CA TYR A 658 13.59 -6.14 7.90
C TYR A 658 12.75 -6.21 6.63
N VAL A 659 11.62 -5.51 6.65
CA VAL A 659 10.67 -5.49 5.54
C VAL A 659 10.37 -4.07 5.08
N PHE A 660 10.38 -3.90 3.76
CA PHE A 660 10.08 -2.66 3.07
C PHE A 660 8.98 -2.95 2.05
N LEU A 661 7.75 -2.52 2.35
CA LEU A 661 6.56 -2.88 1.59
C LEU A 661 6.03 -1.65 0.84
N GLY A 662 5.81 -1.77 -0.48
CA GLY A 662 5.21 -0.74 -1.32
C GLY A 662 6.18 0.32 -1.84
N ILE A 663 7.44 -0.04 -2.16
CA ILE A 663 8.40 0.88 -2.78
C ILE A 663 8.00 1.09 -4.26
N PRO A 664 7.72 2.31 -4.73
CA PRO A 664 7.43 2.53 -6.15
C PRO A 664 8.68 2.26 -7.01
N TYR A 665 8.53 1.45 -8.06
CA TYR A 665 9.60 1.21 -9.05
C TYR A 665 9.34 1.90 -10.40
N ALA A 666 8.11 2.36 -10.64
CA ALA A 666 7.73 3.15 -11.81
C ALA A 666 6.74 4.28 -11.44
N GLU A 667 6.59 5.28 -12.31
CA GLU A 667 5.51 6.26 -12.21
C GLU A 667 4.14 5.55 -12.21
N PRO A 668 3.18 6.00 -11.39
CA PRO A 668 1.82 5.47 -11.42
C PRO A 668 1.24 5.55 -12.85
N PRO A 669 0.74 4.45 -13.44
CA PRO A 669 0.26 4.40 -14.83
C PRO A 669 -1.14 5.02 -15.01
N LEU A 670 -1.35 6.20 -14.43
CA LEU A 670 -2.65 6.89 -14.37
C LEU A 670 -2.91 7.74 -15.63
N GLY A 671 -4.20 7.89 -15.97
CA GLY A 671 -4.66 8.78 -17.04
C GLY A 671 -3.95 8.51 -18.38
N LYS A 672 -3.18 9.49 -18.87
CA LYS A 672 -2.45 9.36 -20.15
C LYS A 672 -1.37 8.28 -20.16
N LEU A 673 -0.93 7.84 -18.98
CA LEU A 673 0.05 6.74 -18.83
C LEU A 673 -0.61 5.36 -18.88
N ARG A 674 -1.95 5.27 -18.82
CA ARG A 674 -2.66 4.01 -19.04
C ARG A 674 -2.37 3.50 -20.46
N TYR A 675 -2.11 2.19 -20.53
CA TYR A 675 -1.68 1.46 -21.73
C TYR A 675 -0.31 1.89 -22.29
N ARG A 676 0.49 2.67 -21.56
CA ARG A 676 1.88 2.97 -21.95
C ARG A 676 2.87 2.11 -21.17
N ALA A 677 4.07 1.95 -21.73
CA ALA A 677 5.20 1.37 -21.02
C ALA A 677 5.45 2.11 -19.68
N PRO A 678 5.88 1.38 -18.63
CA PRO A 678 6.22 2.01 -17.35
C PRO A 678 7.30 3.06 -17.53
N ARG A 679 7.23 4.14 -16.75
CA ARG A 679 8.24 5.21 -16.75
C ARG A 679 8.99 5.20 -15.44
N ALA A 680 10.26 5.59 -15.48
CA ALA A 680 11.07 5.75 -14.28
C ALA A 680 10.39 6.66 -13.26
N VAL A 681 10.43 6.28 -11.98
CA VAL A 681 9.80 7.02 -10.87
C VAL A 681 10.33 8.45 -10.82
N ARG A 682 9.43 9.41 -10.57
CA ARG A 682 9.86 10.77 -10.24
C ARG A 682 10.57 10.78 -8.90
N PRO A 683 11.71 11.46 -8.77
CA PRO A 683 12.32 11.61 -7.47
C PRO A 683 11.38 12.32 -6.49
N TRP A 684 11.34 11.85 -5.25
CA TRP A 684 10.57 12.45 -4.17
C TRP A 684 11.52 13.11 -3.16
N LYS A 685 10.98 14.03 -2.36
CA LYS A 685 11.68 14.68 -1.24
C LYS A 685 11.23 14.06 0.07
N GLY A 686 12.16 13.92 1.01
CA GLY A 686 11.89 13.33 2.34
C GLY A 686 11.79 11.80 2.32
N VAL A 687 11.37 11.27 3.47
CA VAL A 687 11.29 9.82 3.73
C VAL A 687 9.89 9.31 3.38
N ILE A 688 9.79 8.23 2.60
CA ILE A 688 8.53 7.50 2.39
C ILE A 688 8.44 6.32 3.36
N GLU A 689 7.33 6.22 4.08
CA GLU A 689 7.01 5.06 4.91
C GLU A 689 6.60 3.88 4.02
N VAL A 690 7.31 2.74 4.16
CA VAL A 690 7.12 1.51 3.39
C VAL A 690 6.91 0.33 4.34
N LYS A 691 5.90 0.45 5.22
CA LYS A 691 5.65 -0.50 6.33
C LYS A 691 4.50 -1.48 6.07
N GLN A 692 3.72 -1.26 5.01
CA GLN A 692 2.55 -2.05 4.63
C GLN A 692 2.50 -2.20 3.11
N TYR A 693 1.95 -3.32 2.62
CA TYR A 693 1.69 -3.46 1.20
C TYR A 693 0.85 -2.28 0.69
N ARG A 694 1.25 -1.70 -0.44
CA ARG A 694 0.42 -0.74 -1.19
C ARG A 694 -0.66 -1.48 -1.99
N ASN A 695 -1.60 -0.73 -2.54
CA ASN A 695 -2.70 -1.27 -3.34
C ASN A 695 -2.19 -2.24 -4.41
N SER A 696 -2.91 -3.36 -4.56
CA SER A 696 -2.69 -4.29 -5.67
C SER A 696 -3.15 -3.67 -6.98
N CYS A 697 -2.69 -4.21 -8.11
CA CYS A 697 -3.21 -3.81 -9.41
C CYS A 697 -4.69 -4.18 -9.53
N LEU A 698 -5.43 -3.48 -10.38
CA LEU A 698 -6.85 -3.79 -10.61
C LEU A 698 -7.01 -5.22 -11.14
N TRP A 699 -7.77 -6.05 -10.43
CA TRP A 699 -8.17 -7.37 -10.87
C TRP A 699 -9.55 -7.80 -10.32
N ASN A 700 -10.29 -8.55 -11.12
CA ASN A 700 -11.56 -9.18 -10.78
C ASN A 700 -11.86 -10.14 -11.92
N SER A 701 -11.94 -11.44 -11.64
CA SER A 701 -12.00 -12.43 -12.70
C SER A 701 -12.95 -13.59 -12.40
N SER A 702 -13.62 -14.10 -13.43
CA SER A 702 -14.55 -15.25 -13.34
C SER A 702 -13.90 -16.59 -13.14
N ILE A 703 -12.60 -16.67 -13.45
CA ILE A 703 -11.81 -17.88 -13.38
C ILE A 703 -11.14 -18.09 -12.00
N THR A 704 -11.45 -17.24 -11.01
CA THR A 704 -11.02 -17.42 -9.63
C THR A 704 -12.19 -17.28 -8.66
N SER A 705 -12.21 -18.16 -7.65
CA SER A 705 -13.11 -18.06 -6.50
C SER A 705 -12.51 -17.25 -5.35
N ASN A 706 -11.29 -16.73 -5.52
CA ASN A 706 -10.65 -15.86 -4.55
C ASN A 706 -11.49 -14.57 -4.41
N ILE A 707 -12.18 -14.44 -3.29
CA ILE A 707 -13.00 -13.28 -2.98
C ILE A 707 -12.01 -12.20 -2.54
N ALA A 708 -11.56 -11.39 -3.51
CA ALA A 708 -10.79 -10.20 -3.18
C ALA A 708 -11.60 -9.36 -2.18
N GLU A 709 -10.96 -8.91 -1.10
CA GLU A 709 -11.38 -7.66 -0.48
C GLU A 709 -11.23 -6.57 -1.56
N PHE A 710 -12.32 -6.26 -2.26
CA PHE A 710 -12.40 -5.25 -3.32
C PHE A 710 -11.93 -3.84 -2.90
N THR A 711 -11.50 -3.67 -1.65
CA THR A 711 -11.18 -2.42 -0.98
C THR A 711 -9.75 -1.92 -1.24
N ARG A 712 -8.77 -2.78 -1.59
CA ARG A 712 -7.33 -2.40 -1.71
C ARG A 712 -6.71 -2.56 -3.10
N MET A 713 -7.43 -2.18 -4.16
CA MET A 713 -6.94 -2.19 -5.55
C MET A 713 -6.87 -0.80 -6.18
N SER A 714 -5.85 -0.55 -7.01
CA SER A 714 -5.65 0.71 -7.74
C SER A 714 -4.88 0.48 -9.05
N GLU A 715 -5.00 1.43 -9.99
CA GLU A 715 -4.05 1.51 -11.12
C GLU A 715 -2.67 2.01 -10.68
N ASP A 716 -2.61 2.80 -9.61
CA ASP A 716 -1.36 3.11 -8.92
C ASP A 716 -0.92 1.91 -8.08
N CYS A 717 -0.32 0.94 -8.76
CA CYS A 717 0.05 -0.34 -8.17
C CYS A 717 1.50 -0.77 -8.43
N LEU A 718 2.29 -0.04 -9.24
CA LEU A 718 3.64 -0.46 -9.67
C LEU A 718 4.69 -0.32 -8.56
N THR A 719 4.75 -1.32 -7.69
CA THR A 719 5.55 -1.33 -6.47
C THR A 719 6.31 -2.64 -6.29
N VAL A 720 7.43 -2.57 -5.55
CA VAL A 720 8.17 -3.74 -5.08
C VAL A 720 8.14 -3.80 -3.56
N ASN A 721 8.26 -5.01 -3.03
CA ASN A 721 8.40 -5.26 -1.60
C ASN A 721 9.69 -6.04 -1.36
N VAL A 722 10.47 -5.65 -0.35
CA VAL A 722 11.78 -6.22 -0.06
C VAL A 722 11.80 -6.81 1.35
N PHE A 723 12.26 -8.05 1.44
CA PHE A 723 12.43 -8.81 2.69
C PHE A 723 13.91 -9.16 2.81
N THR A 724 14.55 -8.68 3.88
CA THR A 724 16.00 -8.81 4.10
C THR A 724 16.30 -9.00 5.59
N ASN A 725 17.56 -9.16 5.96
CA ASN A 725 18.00 -9.34 7.34
C ASN A 725 19.20 -8.46 7.70
N ALA A 726 19.52 -8.39 8.99
CA ALA A 726 20.61 -7.55 9.50
C ALA A 726 21.94 -7.88 8.81
N LYS A 727 22.26 -9.18 8.65
CA LYS A 727 23.48 -9.64 7.98
C LYS A 727 23.57 -9.11 6.55
N CYS A 728 22.50 -9.19 5.77
CA CYS A 728 22.48 -8.68 4.40
C CYS A 728 22.61 -7.15 4.36
N LEU A 729 21.90 -6.43 5.23
CA LEU A 729 21.99 -4.96 5.30
C LEU A 729 23.40 -4.48 5.69
N LEU A 730 24.06 -5.19 6.62
CA LEU A 730 25.37 -4.81 7.15
C LEU A 730 26.53 -5.26 6.25
N LYS A 731 26.48 -6.50 5.73
CA LYS A 731 27.58 -7.10 4.95
C LYS A 731 27.41 -6.94 3.43
N GLY A 732 26.17 -6.73 2.98
CA GLY A 732 25.83 -6.66 1.57
C GLY A 732 26.04 -7.97 0.80
N LYS A 733 25.87 -7.89 -0.52
CA LYS A 733 26.13 -8.98 -1.50
C LYS A 733 25.29 -10.25 -1.32
N CYS A 734 24.15 -10.17 -0.64
CA CYS A 734 23.22 -11.30 -0.55
C CYS A 734 22.58 -11.60 -1.91
N ALA A 735 22.29 -12.87 -2.18
CA ALA A 735 21.58 -13.24 -3.40
C ALA A 735 20.14 -12.72 -3.37
N VAL A 736 19.58 -12.39 -4.53
CA VAL A 736 18.28 -11.73 -4.66
C VAL A 736 17.32 -12.64 -5.41
N VAL A 737 16.20 -12.98 -4.80
CA VAL A 737 15.06 -13.64 -5.47
C VAL A 737 14.09 -12.56 -5.92
N TYR A 738 13.91 -12.42 -7.23
CA TYR A 738 12.91 -11.55 -7.83
C TYR A 738 11.67 -12.36 -8.18
N MET A 739 10.63 -12.24 -7.34
CA MET A 739 9.47 -13.12 -7.36
C MET A 739 8.27 -12.49 -8.08
N ILE A 740 7.80 -13.19 -9.11
CA ILE A 740 6.69 -12.83 -9.97
C ILE A 740 5.48 -13.71 -9.61
N HIS A 741 4.38 -13.08 -9.18
CA HIS A 741 3.18 -13.81 -8.80
C HIS A 741 2.43 -14.38 -10.02
N GLY A 742 1.69 -15.48 -9.78
CA GLY A 742 0.76 -16.09 -10.74
C GLY A 742 -0.61 -15.40 -10.76
N GLY A 743 -1.65 -16.14 -11.14
CA GLY A 743 -3.03 -15.63 -11.24
C GLY A 743 -3.52 -15.45 -12.68
N ASP A 744 -3.06 -16.34 -13.57
CA ASP A 744 -3.44 -16.44 -14.99
C ASP A 744 -3.50 -15.08 -15.73
N TYR A 745 -2.58 -14.17 -15.41
CA TYR A 745 -2.50 -12.79 -15.94
C TYR A 745 -3.66 -11.86 -15.56
N ASN A 746 -4.70 -12.34 -14.90
CA ASN A 746 -5.97 -11.65 -14.68
C ASN A 746 -6.27 -11.35 -13.21
N PHE A 747 -5.61 -12.02 -12.26
CA PHE A 747 -5.89 -11.90 -10.83
C PHE A 747 -4.65 -12.11 -9.94
N ASP A 748 -4.85 -12.08 -8.62
CA ASP A 748 -3.86 -12.16 -7.55
C ASP A 748 -2.90 -10.96 -7.41
N SER A 749 -2.13 -10.98 -6.32
CA SER A 749 -1.15 -9.95 -5.97
C SER A 749 -0.14 -10.49 -4.96
N PRO A 750 1.10 -9.98 -4.90
CA PRO A 750 2.02 -10.29 -3.80
C PRO A 750 1.50 -9.85 -2.43
N MET A 751 0.48 -8.98 -2.37
CA MET A 751 -0.20 -8.62 -1.12
C MET A 751 -0.83 -9.84 -0.43
N LEU A 752 -1.15 -10.90 -1.18
CA LEU A 752 -1.71 -12.15 -0.65
C LEU A 752 -0.66 -13.00 0.09
N TYR A 753 0.64 -12.66 -0.01
CA TYR A 753 1.71 -13.39 0.67
C TYR A 753 1.86 -12.90 2.11
N PRO A 754 1.68 -13.79 3.12
CA PRO A 754 1.89 -13.42 4.51
C PRO A 754 3.33 -12.94 4.74
N VAL A 755 3.48 -11.71 5.25
CA VAL A 755 4.78 -11.07 5.49
C VAL A 755 5.67 -11.95 6.37
N ASP A 756 5.11 -12.48 7.46
CA ASP A 756 5.82 -13.32 8.42
C ASP A 756 6.34 -14.61 7.78
N PHE A 757 5.57 -15.22 6.88
CA PHE A 757 5.96 -16.46 6.22
C PHE A 757 7.13 -16.25 5.24
N LEU A 758 7.14 -15.13 4.52
CA LEU A 758 8.28 -14.75 3.69
C LEU A 758 9.53 -14.47 4.53
N VAL A 759 9.37 -13.81 5.68
CA VAL A 759 10.48 -13.61 6.62
C VAL A 759 11.00 -14.94 7.16
N ASP A 760 10.12 -15.86 7.56
CA ASP A 760 10.49 -17.19 8.07
C ASP A 760 11.26 -18.05 7.06
N ASN A 761 10.90 -17.98 5.78
CA ASN A 761 11.51 -18.80 4.75
C ASN A 761 12.77 -18.18 4.14
N PHE A 762 12.88 -16.85 4.05
CA PHE A 762 13.95 -16.23 3.27
C PHE A 762 14.87 -15.30 4.05
N ALA A 763 14.35 -14.66 5.11
CA ALA A 763 15.12 -13.71 5.89
C ALA A 763 15.93 -14.27 7.08
N PRO A 764 15.94 -15.58 7.46
CA PRO A 764 16.89 -16.04 8.48
C PRO A 764 18.34 -15.68 8.12
N GLU A 765 19.15 -15.26 9.09
CA GLU A 765 20.50 -14.72 8.86
C GLU A 765 21.45 -15.74 8.22
N GLU A 766 21.23 -17.03 8.47
CA GLU A 766 21.98 -18.13 7.89
C GLU A 766 21.73 -18.28 6.39
N ARG A 767 20.54 -17.92 5.89
CA ARG A 767 20.15 -18.12 4.49
C ARG A 767 20.77 -17.11 3.52
N SER A 768 21.13 -15.92 4.00
CA SER A 768 21.85 -14.88 3.20
C SER A 768 21.17 -14.51 1.87
N VAL A 769 19.84 -14.43 1.87
CA VAL A 769 19.00 -14.14 0.68
C VAL A 769 18.11 -12.93 0.96
N ILE A 770 17.83 -12.17 -0.11
CA ILE A 770 16.82 -11.11 -0.14
C ILE A 770 15.72 -11.53 -1.09
N VAL A 771 14.46 -11.31 -0.70
CA VAL A 771 13.32 -11.49 -1.59
C VAL A 771 12.77 -10.15 -2.01
N VAL A 772 12.53 -10.00 -3.30
CA VAL A 772 11.85 -8.87 -3.91
C VAL A 772 10.58 -9.38 -4.57
N THR A 773 9.41 -9.03 -4.07
CA THR A 773 8.14 -9.33 -4.75
C THR A 773 7.72 -8.13 -5.59
N VAL A 774 7.26 -8.37 -6.82
CA VAL A 774 6.84 -7.31 -7.75
C VAL A 774 5.36 -7.40 -8.07
N THR A 775 4.68 -6.25 -8.12
CA THR A 775 3.36 -6.10 -8.74
C THR A 775 3.50 -5.64 -10.19
N TYR A 776 2.64 -6.13 -11.07
CA TYR A 776 2.59 -5.77 -12.49
C TYR A 776 1.14 -5.64 -12.96
N ARG A 777 0.89 -4.86 -14.03
CA ARG A 777 -0.48 -4.69 -14.55
C ARG A 777 -1.05 -6.00 -15.10
N LEU A 778 -2.33 -6.24 -14.81
CA LEU A 778 -3.07 -7.46 -15.13
C LEU A 778 -4.17 -7.21 -16.17
N GLY A 779 -4.73 -8.28 -16.73
CA GLY A 779 -5.87 -8.29 -17.64
C GLY A 779 -5.75 -7.27 -18.77
N SER A 780 -6.82 -6.50 -18.97
CA SER A 780 -6.88 -5.43 -19.96
C SER A 780 -5.81 -4.34 -19.73
N PHE A 781 -5.35 -4.11 -18.50
CA PHE A 781 -4.33 -3.09 -18.20
C PHE A 781 -2.91 -3.52 -18.57
N GLY A 782 -2.64 -4.83 -18.56
CA GLY A 782 -1.31 -5.41 -18.80
C GLY A 782 -1.13 -6.06 -20.18
N PHE A 783 -2.22 -6.58 -20.77
CA PHE A 783 -2.15 -7.49 -21.92
C PHE A 783 -3.15 -7.15 -23.05
N LEU A 784 -3.56 -5.89 -23.15
CA LEU A 784 -4.36 -5.40 -24.28
C LEU A 784 -3.57 -5.50 -25.59
N ASN A 785 -4.22 -6.00 -26.64
CA ASN A 785 -3.66 -6.13 -27.99
C ASN A 785 -4.70 -5.72 -29.04
N LEU A 786 -4.89 -4.41 -29.25
CA LEU A 786 -5.86 -3.90 -30.23
C LEU A 786 -5.37 -3.96 -31.68
N SER A 787 -4.07 -4.12 -31.90
CA SER A 787 -3.51 -4.22 -33.26
C SER A 787 -2.24 -5.07 -33.25
N PRO A 788 -2.31 -6.31 -33.77
CA PRO A 788 -1.15 -7.20 -33.86
C PRO A 788 -0.05 -6.68 -34.78
N ASN A 789 -0.38 -5.88 -35.79
CA ASN A 789 0.54 -5.55 -36.88
C ASN A 789 0.97 -4.07 -36.91
N LEU A 790 0.34 -3.20 -36.13
CA LEU A 790 0.73 -1.79 -36.04
C LEU A 790 1.57 -1.49 -34.81
N LYS A 791 2.39 -0.45 -34.94
CA LYS A 791 2.92 0.26 -33.78
C LYS A 791 1.90 1.32 -33.37
N SER A 792 1.39 1.23 -32.15
CA SER A 792 0.48 2.22 -31.56
C SER A 792 1.04 2.73 -30.23
N SER A 793 0.36 3.70 -29.64
CA SER A 793 0.66 4.24 -28.31
C SER A 793 0.33 3.25 -27.19
N ALA A 794 -0.48 2.22 -27.49
CA ALA A 794 -0.60 1.05 -26.63
C ALA A 794 0.54 0.08 -26.94
N VAL A 795 1.49 0.01 -26.01
CA VAL A 795 2.58 -0.96 -26.11
C VAL A 795 2.01 -2.34 -25.77
N LYS A 796 2.41 -3.38 -26.49
CA LYS A 796 2.03 -4.75 -26.15
C LYS A 796 2.84 -5.25 -24.95
N ASN A 797 2.38 -6.32 -24.30
CA ASN A 797 3.09 -6.97 -23.20
C ASN A 797 3.49 -6.02 -22.06
N ILE A 798 2.59 -5.09 -21.72
CA ILE A 798 2.84 -4.07 -20.69
C ILE A 798 3.17 -4.71 -19.35
N GLY A 799 2.46 -5.77 -18.97
CA GLY A 799 2.76 -6.52 -17.75
C GLY A 799 4.20 -7.07 -17.72
N LEU A 800 4.76 -7.50 -18.86
CA LEU A 800 6.17 -7.90 -18.93
C LEU A 800 7.11 -6.71 -18.85
N LEU A 801 6.77 -5.58 -19.47
CA LEU A 801 7.56 -4.36 -19.35
C LEU A 801 7.61 -3.83 -17.91
N ASP A 802 6.52 -3.96 -17.16
CA ASP A 802 6.44 -3.65 -15.73
C ASP A 802 7.44 -4.51 -14.94
N MET A 803 7.47 -5.82 -15.17
CA MET A 803 8.45 -6.72 -14.55
C MET A 803 9.89 -6.38 -14.94
N ILE A 804 10.14 -6.01 -16.20
CA ILE A 804 11.49 -5.59 -16.66
C ILE A 804 11.92 -4.31 -15.97
N GLU A 805 11.01 -3.34 -15.79
CA GLU A 805 11.31 -2.10 -15.09
C GLU A 805 11.57 -2.35 -13.59
N GLY A 806 10.82 -3.26 -12.97
CA GLY A 806 11.12 -3.72 -11.61
C GLY A 806 12.49 -4.41 -11.50
N LEU A 807 12.89 -5.21 -12.49
CA LEU A 807 14.24 -5.78 -12.55
C LEU A 807 15.33 -4.70 -12.73
N ARG A 808 15.08 -3.67 -13.53
CA ARG A 808 16.01 -2.53 -13.65
C ARG A 808 16.12 -1.75 -12.35
N TRP A 809 15.02 -1.61 -11.62
CA TRP A 809 15.04 -1.05 -10.27
C TRP A 809 15.89 -1.91 -9.34
N VAL A 810 15.75 -3.24 -9.36
CA VAL A 810 16.61 -4.16 -8.59
C VAL A 810 18.09 -3.95 -8.94
N GLN A 811 18.43 -3.94 -10.23
CA GLN A 811 19.81 -3.70 -10.68
C GLN A 811 20.40 -2.37 -10.17
N LYS A 812 19.56 -1.35 -10.04
CA LYS A 812 19.98 0.00 -9.63
C LYS A 812 20.03 0.18 -8.11
N GLU A 813 19.10 -0.41 -7.37
CA GLU A 813 18.84 -0.03 -5.98
C GLU A 813 19.07 -1.15 -4.95
N ILE A 814 19.05 -2.42 -5.34
CA ILE A 814 19.01 -3.53 -4.36
C ILE A 814 20.27 -3.61 -3.48
N SER A 815 21.40 -3.08 -3.96
CA SER A 815 22.63 -2.98 -3.17
C SER A 815 22.48 -2.09 -1.94
N ASN A 816 21.57 -1.10 -1.97
CA ASN A 816 21.26 -0.26 -0.82
C ASN A 816 20.48 -1.03 0.27
N LEU A 817 19.87 -2.16 -0.09
CA LEU A 817 19.12 -3.05 0.80
C LEU A 817 19.87 -4.35 1.10
N GLY A 818 21.17 -4.41 0.74
CA GLY A 818 22.06 -5.53 1.05
C GLY A 818 22.21 -6.59 -0.05
N GLY A 819 21.54 -6.41 -1.20
CA GLY A 819 21.55 -7.38 -2.29
C GLY A 819 22.73 -7.24 -3.24
N ASP A 820 23.05 -8.31 -3.98
CA ASP A 820 23.98 -8.28 -5.09
C ASP A 820 23.21 -8.21 -6.42
N PRO A 821 23.30 -7.10 -7.18
CA PRO A 821 22.66 -7.00 -8.49
C PRO A 821 23.21 -8.03 -9.49
N ASN A 822 24.39 -8.62 -9.25
CA ASN A 822 24.95 -9.68 -10.09
C ASN A 822 24.50 -11.09 -9.69
N ARG A 823 23.74 -11.27 -8.60
CA ARG A 823 23.23 -12.57 -8.15
C ARG A 823 21.71 -12.51 -7.99
N VAL A 824 21.04 -12.25 -9.10
CA VAL A 824 19.58 -12.18 -9.18
C VAL A 824 19.03 -13.46 -9.80
N THR A 825 18.06 -14.06 -9.11
CA THR A 825 17.29 -15.23 -9.53
C THR A 825 15.85 -14.80 -9.77
N VAL A 826 15.35 -14.92 -11.00
CA VAL A 826 13.92 -14.69 -11.26
C VAL A 826 13.13 -15.93 -10.89
N MET A 827 12.06 -15.77 -10.14
CA MET A 827 11.25 -16.88 -9.64
C MET A 827 9.77 -16.60 -9.92
N GLY A 828 9.01 -17.62 -10.29
CA GLY A 828 7.57 -17.50 -10.41
C GLY A 828 6.86 -18.84 -10.29
N HIS A 829 5.55 -18.77 -10.07
CA HIS A 829 4.63 -19.91 -10.03
C HIS A 829 3.50 -19.73 -11.06
N SER A 830 3.06 -20.81 -11.71
CA SER A 830 1.97 -20.78 -12.71
C SER A 830 2.22 -19.75 -13.83
N SER A 831 1.28 -18.87 -14.15
CA SER A 831 1.50 -17.76 -15.10
C SER A 831 2.69 -16.85 -14.75
N GLY A 832 3.02 -16.70 -13.46
CA GLY A 832 4.23 -16.02 -13.00
C GLY A 832 5.51 -16.76 -13.39
N ALA A 833 5.49 -18.10 -13.38
CA ALA A 833 6.58 -18.95 -13.87
C ALA A 833 6.70 -18.86 -15.40
N VAL A 834 5.58 -18.79 -16.12
CA VAL A 834 5.55 -18.56 -17.57
C VAL A 834 6.18 -17.20 -17.90
N ASN A 835 5.83 -16.15 -17.17
CA ASN A 835 6.46 -14.83 -17.30
C ASN A 835 7.96 -14.88 -16.98
N ALA A 836 8.35 -15.52 -15.88
CA ALA A 836 9.77 -15.69 -15.53
C ALA A 836 10.54 -16.40 -16.64
N HIS A 837 9.97 -17.44 -17.25
CA HIS A 837 10.53 -18.16 -18.38
C HIS A 837 10.62 -17.27 -19.64
N GLN A 838 9.60 -16.46 -19.95
CA GLN A 838 9.66 -15.50 -21.06
C GLN A 838 10.77 -14.46 -20.87
N LEU A 839 10.99 -14.01 -19.63
CA LEU A 839 12.08 -13.10 -19.33
C LEU A 839 13.44 -13.75 -19.59
N THR A 840 13.62 -15.08 -19.49
CA THR A 840 14.93 -15.72 -19.76
C THR A 840 15.31 -15.64 -21.23
N VAL A 841 14.32 -15.74 -22.12
CA VAL A 841 14.49 -15.72 -23.58
C VAL A 841 14.37 -14.32 -24.19
N SER A 842 13.84 -13.34 -23.44
CA SER A 842 13.74 -11.96 -23.91
C SER A 842 15.12 -11.32 -24.09
N PRO A 843 15.39 -10.61 -25.21
CA PRO A 843 16.63 -9.85 -25.37
C PRO A 843 16.71 -8.63 -24.44
N LEU A 844 15.57 -8.09 -23.98
CA LEU A 844 15.52 -6.87 -23.15
C LEU A 844 16.00 -7.10 -21.71
N THR A 845 16.10 -8.35 -21.28
CA THR A 845 16.52 -8.74 -19.92
C THR A 845 17.99 -9.16 -19.87
N LYS A 846 18.76 -8.90 -20.93
CA LYS A 846 20.20 -9.20 -20.98
C LYS A 846 20.93 -8.51 -19.82
N GLY A 847 21.55 -9.30 -18.95
CA GLY A 847 22.32 -8.82 -17.81
C GLY A 847 21.50 -8.43 -16.56
N LEU A 848 20.18 -8.63 -16.54
CA LEU A 848 19.35 -8.29 -15.38
C LEU A 848 19.26 -9.40 -14.32
N PHE A 849 19.59 -10.63 -14.68
CA PHE A 849 19.60 -11.82 -13.80
C PHE A 849 20.41 -12.94 -14.45
N ASN A 850 20.76 -13.97 -13.67
CA ASN A 850 21.59 -15.10 -14.13
C ASN A 850 21.07 -16.49 -13.72
N GLN A 851 19.98 -16.55 -12.97
CA GLN A 851 19.31 -17.79 -12.59
C GLN A 851 17.79 -17.64 -12.73
N ALA A 852 17.09 -18.76 -12.87
CA ALA A 852 15.63 -18.79 -12.82
C ALA A 852 15.08 -19.99 -12.06
N ILE A 853 13.95 -19.81 -11.37
CA ILE A 853 13.16 -20.89 -10.76
C ILE A 853 11.75 -20.83 -11.36
N ILE A 854 11.37 -21.90 -12.05
CA ILE A 854 10.13 -22.00 -12.82
C ILE A 854 9.27 -23.09 -12.17
N MET A 855 8.26 -22.69 -11.42
CA MET A 855 7.39 -23.62 -10.68
C MET A 855 6.05 -23.76 -11.38
N SER A 856 5.76 -24.95 -11.90
CA SER A 856 4.43 -25.33 -12.38
C SER A 856 3.90 -24.37 -13.46
N GLY A 857 4.77 -23.94 -14.39
CA GLY A 857 4.37 -23.03 -15.46
C GLY A 857 5.48 -22.75 -16.49
N LEU A 858 5.42 -23.44 -17.61
CA LEU A 858 6.33 -23.26 -18.75
C LEU A 858 5.56 -22.82 -19.99
N LEU A 859 6.29 -22.34 -21.00
CA LEU A 859 5.71 -21.75 -22.23
C LEU A 859 5.13 -22.84 -23.13
N GLY A 860 3.95 -23.37 -22.83
CA GLY A 860 3.37 -24.45 -23.62
C GLY A 860 2.62 -24.02 -24.88
N ILE A 861 1.96 -22.86 -24.82
CA ILE A 861 0.99 -22.43 -25.83
C ILE A 861 1.68 -21.50 -26.83
N PRO A 862 1.53 -21.71 -28.16
CA PRO A 862 1.95 -20.74 -29.15
C PRO A 862 1.38 -19.36 -28.82
N THR A 863 2.25 -18.36 -28.75
CA THR A 863 1.89 -16.95 -28.45
C THR A 863 1.96 -16.13 -29.73
N PRO A 864 1.02 -16.28 -30.70
CA PRO A 864 1.10 -15.57 -31.96
C PRO A 864 1.00 -14.06 -31.76
N PRO A 865 1.37 -13.24 -32.77
CA PRO A 865 1.26 -11.79 -32.68
C PRO A 865 -0.15 -11.28 -32.38
N ASN A 866 -1.18 -12.05 -32.76
CA ASN A 866 -2.60 -11.74 -32.52
C ASN A 866 -3.16 -12.36 -31.22
N ASN A 867 -2.31 -12.91 -30.34
CA ASN A 867 -2.78 -13.40 -29.05
C ASN A 867 -3.47 -12.27 -28.27
N GLY A 868 -4.66 -12.53 -27.72
CA GLY A 868 -5.46 -11.53 -27.01
C GLY A 868 -6.18 -10.50 -27.90
N GLN A 869 -6.05 -10.54 -29.24
CA GLN A 869 -6.69 -9.55 -30.13
C GLN A 869 -8.20 -9.54 -30.00
N ARG A 870 -8.84 -10.70 -30.22
CA ARG A 870 -10.30 -10.83 -30.20
C ARG A 870 -10.90 -10.40 -28.85
N VAL A 871 -10.21 -10.72 -27.75
CA VAL A 871 -10.63 -10.32 -26.40
C VAL A 871 -10.53 -8.80 -26.23
N SER A 872 -9.46 -8.20 -26.75
CA SER A 872 -9.25 -6.74 -26.72
C SER A 872 -10.31 -5.98 -27.54
N GLU A 873 -10.72 -6.53 -28.69
CA GLU A 873 -11.78 -5.97 -29.51
C GLU A 873 -13.14 -6.05 -28.81
N GLN A 874 -13.51 -7.21 -28.27
CA GLN A 874 -14.76 -7.37 -27.50
C GLN A 874 -14.78 -6.48 -26.26
N PHE A 875 -13.64 -6.35 -25.58
CA PHE A 875 -13.47 -5.42 -24.47
C PHE A 875 -13.73 -3.97 -24.90
N ALA A 876 -13.13 -3.53 -26.01
CA ALA A 876 -13.33 -2.17 -26.54
C ALA A 876 -14.78 -1.92 -27.00
N ILE A 877 -15.42 -2.91 -27.62
CA ILE A 877 -16.83 -2.83 -28.03
C ILE A 877 -17.74 -2.72 -26.81
N LYS A 878 -17.54 -3.59 -25.81
CA LYS A 878 -18.36 -3.57 -24.58
C LYS A 878 -18.14 -2.31 -23.75
N ALA A 879 -16.94 -1.72 -23.82
CA ALA A 879 -16.64 -0.42 -23.24
C ALA A 879 -17.28 0.77 -23.98
N GLY A 880 -17.89 0.55 -25.14
CA GLY A 880 -18.46 1.61 -25.99
C GLY A 880 -17.41 2.43 -26.73
N CYS A 881 -16.18 1.92 -26.85
CA CYS A 881 -15.07 2.60 -27.50
C CYS A 881 -14.83 2.13 -28.94
N ALA A 882 -15.38 0.99 -29.33
CA ALA A 882 -15.31 0.41 -30.67
C ALA A 882 -16.68 -0.15 -31.09
N ASP A 883 -16.84 -0.45 -32.37
CA ASP A 883 -17.98 -1.17 -32.92
C ASP A 883 -17.52 -2.40 -33.72
N GLU A 884 -18.47 -3.16 -34.28
CA GLU A 884 -18.16 -4.35 -35.10
C GLU A 884 -17.39 -4.02 -36.39
N LYS A 885 -17.27 -2.75 -36.76
CA LYS A 885 -16.53 -2.27 -37.94
C LYS A 885 -15.13 -1.74 -37.60
N PHE A 886 -14.67 -1.92 -36.36
CA PHE A 886 -13.34 -1.53 -35.94
C PHE A 886 -12.26 -2.11 -36.88
N ASP A 887 -11.46 -1.24 -37.49
CA ASP A 887 -10.31 -1.63 -38.32
C ASP A 887 -9.03 -1.57 -37.50
N ASP A 888 -8.49 -2.73 -37.14
CA ASP A 888 -7.24 -2.92 -36.39
C ASP A 888 -5.99 -2.55 -37.21
N ARG A 889 -6.15 -2.24 -38.50
CA ARG A 889 -5.06 -1.84 -39.42
C ARG A 889 -4.98 -0.34 -39.66
N ASP A 890 -5.94 0.45 -39.22
CA ASP A 890 -5.81 1.92 -39.22
C ASP A 890 -5.27 2.40 -37.86
N ALA A 891 -4.12 3.09 -37.90
CA ALA A 891 -3.52 3.64 -36.70
C ALA A 891 -4.42 4.69 -36.03
N LYS A 892 -5.21 5.45 -36.81
CA LYS A 892 -6.07 6.50 -36.28
C LYS A 892 -7.25 5.93 -35.50
N THR A 893 -7.89 4.88 -36.00
CA THR A 893 -8.97 4.17 -35.29
C THR A 893 -8.45 3.54 -34.00
N VAL A 894 -7.29 2.86 -34.05
CA VAL A 894 -6.67 2.26 -32.86
C VAL A 894 -6.38 3.32 -31.79
N GLU A 895 -5.81 4.47 -32.16
CA GLU A 895 -5.56 5.57 -31.22
C GLU A 895 -6.86 6.17 -30.66
N ALA A 896 -7.91 6.30 -31.49
CA ALA A 896 -9.21 6.79 -31.02
C ALA A 896 -9.85 5.86 -29.98
N VAL A 897 -9.76 4.54 -30.18
CA VAL A 897 -10.20 3.52 -29.20
C VAL A 897 -9.41 3.67 -27.90
N LEU A 898 -8.08 3.80 -27.99
CA LEU A 898 -7.22 3.96 -26.81
C LEU A 898 -7.53 5.24 -26.03
N ASP A 899 -7.74 6.36 -26.73
CA ASP A 899 -8.11 7.62 -26.10
C ASP A 899 -9.50 7.58 -25.45
N CYS A 900 -10.43 6.80 -26.00
CA CYS A 900 -11.70 6.49 -25.35
C CYS A 900 -11.48 5.66 -24.07
N LEU A 901 -10.76 4.54 -24.17
CA LEU A 901 -10.51 3.65 -23.02
C LEU A 901 -9.77 4.37 -21.87
N ARG A 902 -8.85 5.28 -22.18
CA ARG A 902 -8.14 6.12 -21.18
C ARG A 902 -9.07 7.04 -20.38
N LYS A 903 -10.24 7.41 -20.92
CA LYS A 903 -11.21 8.29 -20.25
C LYS A 903 -12.16 7.54 -19.31
N ILE A 904 -12.26 6.22 -19.43
CA ILE A 904 -13.15 5.40 -18.61
C ILE A 904 -12.51 5.14 -17.24
N ASN A 905 -13.30 5.12 -16.16
CA ASN A 905 -12.80 4.76 -14.84
C ASN A 905 -12.22 3.32 -14.82
N GLY A 906 -11.08 3.10 -14.19
CA GLY A 906 -10.42 1.79 -14.14
C GLY A 906 -11.28 0.68 -13.54
N LYS A 907 -12.07 0.96 -12.49
CA LYS A 907 -12.99 -0.03 -11.90
C LYS A 907 -14.14 -0.41 -12.86
N LYS A 908 -14.60 0.54 -13.67
CA LYS A 908 -15.61 0.28 -14.71
C LYS A 908 -15.04 -0.59 -15.84
N LEU A 909 -13.81 -0.30 -16.27
CA LEU A 909 -13.09 -1.16 -17.21
C LEU A 909 -12.90 -2.57 -16.64
N LEU A 910 -12.57 -2.69 -15.36
CA LEU A 910 -12.44 -3.98 -14.70
C LEU A 910 -13.78 -4.74 -14.65
N ALA A 911 -14.89 -4.05 -14.36
CA ALA A 911 -16.23 -4.65 -14.43
C ALA A 911 -16.58 -5.11 -15.86
N ILE A 912 -16.21 -4.33 -16.89
CA ILE A 912 -16.38 -4.72 -18.29
C ILE A 912 -15.57 -5.97 -18.63
N GLN A 913 -14.32 -6.04 -18.17
CA GLN A 913 -13.51 -7.25 -18.32
C GLN A 913 -14.24 -8.45 -17.71
N ARG A 914 -14.74 -8.33 -16.48
CA ARG A 914 -15.50 -9.41 -15.84
C ARG A 914 -16.73 -9.83 -16.65
N LEU A 915 -17.47 -8.89 -17.22
CA LEU A 915 -18.64 -9.18 -18.04
C LEU A 915 -18.29 -9.97 -19.31
N ILE A 916 -17.21 -9.60 -20.02
CA ILE A 916 -16.82 -10.33 -21.23
C ILE A 916 -16.20 -11.70 -20.91
N GLU A 917 -15.62 -11.86 -19.71
CA GLU A 917 -15.13 -13.16 -19.24
C GLU A 917 -16.29 -14.14 -19.04
N ASP A 918 -17.45 -13.68 -18.55
CA ASP A 918 -18.66 -14.50 -18.45
C ASP A 918 -19.20 -14.92 -19.84
N ASP A 919 -18.86 -14.16 -20.91
CA ASP A 919 -19.11 -14.51 -22.32
C ASP A 919 -18.00 -15.40 -22.94
N GLY A 920 -17.01 -15.82 -22.13
CA GLY A 920 -15.91 -16.70 -22.55
C GLY A 920 -14.68 -15.98 -23.13
N PHE A 921 -14.55 -14.67 -22.95
CA PHE A 921 -13.40 -13.88 -23.40
C PHE A 921 -12.46 -13.53 -22.23
N THR A 922 -11.41 -14.30 -22.04
CA THR A 922 -10.36 -14.08 -21.03
C THR A 922 -9.06 -13.62 -21.66
N PHE A 923 -8.33 -12.68 -21.03
CA PHE A 923 -7.01 -12.29 -21.53
C PHE A 923 -6.01 -13.43 -21.34
N GLN A 924 -5.37 -13.85 -22.42
CA GLN A 924 -4.51 -15.04 -22.47
C GLN A 924 -3.01 -14.73 -22.26
N GLY A 925 -2.71 -13.57 -21.67
CA GLY A 925 -1.33 -13.15 -21.41
C GLY A 925 -0.57 -12.62 -22.64
N PRO A 926 0.76 -12.79 -22.68
CA PRO A 926 1.65 -12.14 -23.66
C PRO A 926 1.49 -12.59 -25.12
N CYS A 927 1.96 -11.77 -26.04
CA CYS A 927 1.97 -12.01 -27.49
C CYS A 927 3.35 -11.73 -28.10
N VAL A 928 3.60 -12.20 -29.33
CA VAL A 928 4.77 -11.75 -30.11
C VAL A 928 4.57 -10.29 -30.52
N ASP A 929 5.45 -9.40 -30.06
CA ASP A 929 5.33 -7.95 -30.25
C ASP A 929 6.28 -7.40 -31.32
N GLY A 930 7.07 -8.27 -31.96
CA GLY A 930 7.88 -7.95 -33.13
C GLY A 930 9.19 -7.23 -32.81
N PRO A 931 9.97 -6.82 -33.83
CA PRO A 931 11.32 -6.32 -33.65
C PRO A 931 11.42 -5.14 -32.67
N GLY A 932 12.27 -5.30 -31.65
CA GLY A 932 12.49 -4.31 -30.59
C GLY A 932 11.52 -4.40 -29.41
N GLY A 933 10.54 -5.31 -29.44
CA GLY A 933 9.66 -5.61 -28.32
C GLY A 933 10.25 -6.61 -27.32
N VAL A 934 9.46 -7.00 -26.32
CA VAL A 934 9.84 -7.95 -25.26
C VAL A 934 10.02 -9.36 -25.84
N LEU A 935 9.10 -9.77 -26.72
CA LEU A 935 9.06 -11.06 -27.38
C LEU A 935 9.05 -10.84 -28.89
N PRO A 936 10.22 -10.51 -29.49
CA PRO A 936 10.26 -10.07 -30.88
C PRO A 936 10.01 -11.20 -31.89
N LYS A 937 10.04 -12.46 -31.43
CA LYS A 937 9.86 -13.68 -32.20
C LYS A 937 9.15 -14.71 -31.34
N THR A 938 8.73 -15.82 -31.95
CA THR A 938 8.17 -16.95 -31.20
C THR A 938 9.20 -17.46 -30.18
N VAL A 939 8.70 -18.02 -29.08
CA VAL A 939 9.56 -18.60 -28.02
C VAL A 939 10.50 -19.64 -28.60
N GLU A 940 10.01 -20.52 -29.48
CA GLU A 940 10.81 -21.55 -30.16
C GLU A 940 12.01 -20.95 -30.92
N GLU A 941 11.85 -19.78 -31.53
CA GLU A 941 12.95 -19.08 -32.21
C GLU A 941 13.87 -18.38 -31.22
N LEU A 942 13.33 -17.76 -30.16
CA LEU A 942 14.13 -17.09 -29.13
C LEU A 942 15.00 -18.09 -28.36
N MET A 943 14.49 -19.31 -28.13
CA MET A 943 15.19 -20.40 -27.46
C MET A 943 16.47 -20.82 -28.18
N LYS A 944 16.52 -20.75 -29.52
CA LYS A 944 17.73 -21.04 -30.30
C LYS A 944 18.88 -20.09 -30.00
N THR A 945 18.56 -18.90 -29.49
CA THR A 945 19.52 -17.87 -29.08
C THR A 945 19.43 -17.56 -27.59
N ALA A 946 18.77 -18.43 -26.81
CA ALA A 946 18.59 -18.21 -25.39
C ALA A 946 19.95 -18.22 -24.69
N ARG A 947 20.05 -17.42 -23.64
CA ARG A 947 21.26 -17.33 -22.83
C ARG A 947 21.38 -18.60 -21.96
N PRO A 948 22.60 -19.16 -21.80
CA PRO A 948 22.82 -20.28 -20.92
C PRO A 948 22.79 -19.82 -19.46
N ILE A 949 21.59 -19.79 -18.87
CA ILE A 949 21.41 -19.53 -17.44
C ILE A 949 21.13 -20.84 -16.69
N LYS A 950 21.34 -20.84 -15.37
CA LYS A 950 20.97 -21.98 -14.52
C LYS A 950 19.47 -21.90 -14.22
N MET A 951 18.76 -23.01 -14.37
CA MET A 951 17.31 -23.06 -14.15
C MET A 951 16.93 -24.23 -13.23
N MET A 952 16.08 -23.95 -12.25
CA MET A 952 15.33 -24.97 -11.52
C MET A 952 13.93 -25.00 -12.11
N ILE A 953 13.46 -26.18 -12.51
CA ILE A 953 12.15 -26.38 -13.12
C ILE A 953 11.39 -27.40 -12.30
N GLY A 954 10.15 -27.08 -11.95
CA GLY A 954 9.29 -27.88 -11.09
C GLY A 954 7.91 -28.10 -11.65
N THR A 955 7.32 -29.24 -11.33
CA THR A 955 5.90 -29.53 -11.53
C THR A 955 5.34 -30.23 -10.28
N VAL A 956 4.03 -30.23 -10.09
CA VAL A 956 3.37 -31.12 -9.12
C VAL A 956 2.93 -32.43 -9.78
N GLU A 957 2.66 -33.48 -9.01
CA GLU A 957 2.25 -34.78 -9.56
C GLU A 957 0.89 -34.73 -10.28
N LYS A 958 -0.05 -33.93 -9.76
CA LYS A 958 -1.37 -33.69 -10.34
C LYS A 958 -1.48 -32.18 -10.54
N GLU A 959 -1.28 -31.69 -11.75
CA GLU A 959 -1.28 -30.24 -11.99
C GLU A 959 -2.73 -29.74 -11.97
N MET A 960 -3.48 -29.92 -13.06
CA MET A 960 -4.83 -29.37 -13.14
C MET A 960 -5.92 -30.39 -12.87
N GLN A 961 -5.73 -31.66 -13.30
CA GLN A 961 -6.73 -32.75 -13.27
C GLN A 961 -8.18 -32.31 -13.58
N ASN A 962 -8.32 -31.26 -14.38
CA ASN A 962 -9.57 -30.56 -14.56
C ASN A 962 -10.56 -31.34 -15.43
N THR A 963 -10.16 -32.53 -15.90
CA THR A 963 -10.94 -33.44 -16.74
C THR A 963 -11.41 -34.69 -16.01
N ASP A 964 -11.31 -34.73 -14.67
CA ASP A 964 -11.87 -35.79 -13.83
C ASP A 964 -13.38 -35.97 -14.04
N TYR A 965 -14.10 -34.90 -14.39
CA TYR A 965 -15.54 -34.95 -14.71
C TYR A 965 -15.87 -35.82 -15.94
N LEU A 966 -14.86 -36.18 -16.75
CA LEU A 966 -15.01 -37.12 -17.87
C LEU A 966 -14.99 -38.59 -17.42
N LEU A 967 -14.73 -38.85 -16.14
CA LEU A 967 -14.87 -40.16 -15.52
C LEU A 967 -16.30 -40.32 -14.98
N CYS A 968 -16.98 -41.37 -15.42
CA CYS A 968 -18.30 -41.73 -14.92
C CYS A 968 -18.18 -42.38 -13.53
N LYS A 969 -19.27 -42.36 -12.76
CA LYS A 969 -19.32 -42.94 -11.40
C LYS A 969 -19.01 -44.44 -11.35
N ASP A 970 -19.23 -45.15 -12.47
CA ASP A 970 -18.91 -46.58 -12.63
C ASP A 970 -17.44 -46.84 -13.06
N GLY A 971 -16.63 -45.78 -13.16
CA GLY A 971 -15.24 -45.84 -13.62
C GLY A 971 -15.07 -45.89 -15.15
N SER A 972 -16.16 -45.84 -15.92
CA SER A 972 -16.09 -45.72 -17.38
C SER A 972 -15.73 -44.29 -17.81
N VAL A 973 -15.31 -44.11 -19.07
CA VAL A 973 -14.84 -42.82 -19.60
C VAL A 973 -15.87 -42.24 -20.58
N ASP A 974 -16.24 -40.97 -20.42
CA ASP A 974 -17.01 -40.23 -21.43
C ASP A 974 -16.14 -39.99 -22.67
N ARG A 975 -16.24 -40.92 -23.61
CA ARG A 975 -15.52 -40.86 -24.88
C ARG A 975 -15.86 -39.62 -25.72
N LYS A 976 -17.09 -39.10 -25.63
CA LYS A 976 -17.48 -37.91 -26.41
C LYS A 976 -16.81 -36.67 -25.82
N GLY A 977 -16.84 -36.53 -24.49
CA GLY A 977 -16.14 -35.48 -23.77
C GLY A 977 -14.63 -35.52 -24.01
N VAL A 978 -13.98 -36.69 -23.88
CA VAL A 978 -12.53 -36.83 -24.18
C VAL A 978 -12.21 -36.40 -25.61
N LYS A 979 -13.04 -36.76 -26.59
CA LYS A 979 -12.83 -36.33 -27.97
C LYS A 979 -12.91 -34.81 -28.14
N ALA A 980 -13.87 -34.18 -27.49
CA ALA A 980 -14.02 -32.72 -27.50
C ALA A 980 -12.82 -32.04 -26.83
N THR A 981 -12.40 -32.51 -25.66
CA THR A 981 -11.23 -32.01 -24.94
C THR A 981 -9.94 -32.18 -25.76
N CYS A 982 -9.71 -33.35 -26.36
CA CYS A 982 -8.59 -33.58 -27.27
C CYS A 982 -8.59 -32.62 -28.46
N ALA A 983 -9.77 -32.30 -29.02
CA ALA A 983 -9.87 -31.32 -30.10
C ALA A 983 -9.48 -29.91 -29.63
N ALA A 984 -9.91 -29.51 -28.42
CA ALA A 984 -9.54 -28.23 -27.83
C ALA A 984 -8.04 -28.14 -27.50
N VAL A 985 -7.49 -29.14 -26.80
CA VAL A 985 -6.06 -29.23 -26.44
C VAL A 985 -5.18 -29.21 -27.69
N THR A 986 -5.43 -30.07 -28.67
CA THR A 986 -4.61 -30.10 -29.89
C THR A 986 -4.70 -28.82 -30.72
N ALA A 987 -5.84 -28.11 -30.66
CA ALA A 987 -5.97 -26.79 -31.26
C ALA A 987 -5.20 -25.70 -30.48
N MET A 988 -5.28 -25.71 -29.15
CA MET A 988 -4.58 -24.78 -28.25
C MET A 988 -3.07 -24.88 -28.42
N PHE A 989 -2.52 -26.09 -28.51
CA PHE A 989 -1.08 -26.35 -28.70
C PHE A 989 -0.63 -26.30 -30.17
N GLY A 990 -1.48 -25.89 -31.10
CA GLY A 990 -1.09 -25.58 -32.49
C GLY A 990 -0.76 -26.76 -33.40
N TYR A 991 -1.29 -27.96 -33.15
CA TYR A 991 -1.05 -29.13 -34.01
C TYR A 991 -1.69 -28.95 -35.40
N ARG A 992 -0.92 -29.19 -36.49
CA ARG A 992 -1.37 -28.85 -37.86
C ARG A 992 -2.53 -29.74 -38.33
N LYS A 993 -2.44 -31.06 -38.14
CA LYS A 993 -3.46 -32.02 -38.57
C LYS A 993 -4.55 -32.21 -37.52
N LYS A 994 -5.31 -31.15 -37.21
CA LYS A 994 -6.29 -31.09 -36.10
C LYS A 994 -7.18 -32.32 -35.95
N ARG A 995 -7.77 -32.83 -37.04
CA ARG A 995 -8.65 -34.02 -36.98
C ARG A 995 -7.91 -35.31 -36.65
N GLU A 996 -6.72 -35.50 -37.23
CA GLU A 996 -5.89 -36.68 -36.98
C GLU A 996 -5.33 -36.62 -35.55
N ALA A 997 -4.78 -35.47 -35.16
CA ALA A 997 -4.27 -35.21 -33.81
C ALA A 997 -5.35 -35.43 -32.74
N SER A 998 -6.55 -34.86 -32.91
CA SER A 998 -7.69 -35.07 -32.01
C SER A 998 -8.05 -36.56 -31.90
N ARG A 999 -8.08 -37.29 -33.03
CA ARG A 999 -8.38 -38.74 -33.03
C ARG A 999 -7.31 -39.55 -32.29
N THR A 1000 -6.03 -39.28 -32.56
CA THR A 1000 -4.90 -39.98 -31.93
C THR A 1000 -4.85 -39.69 -30.43
N CYS A 1001 -5.03 -38.43 -30.03
CA CYS A 1001 -5.20 -38.05 -28.62
C CYS A 1001 -6.38 -38.81 -27.99
N THR A 1002 -7.55 -38.85 -28.65
CA THR A 1002 -8.73 -39.54 -28.10
C THR A 1002 -8.44 -41.02 -27.86
N GLN A 1003 -7.74 -41.69 -28.77
CA GLN A 1003 -7.39 -43.10 -28.61
C GLN A 1003 -6.45 -43.35 -27.43
N GLU A 1004 -5.55 -42.41 -27.15
CA GLU A 1004 -4.61 -42.54 -26.05
C GLU A 1004 -5.26 -42.27 -24.68
N TYR A 1005 -6.16 -41.29 -24.62
CA TYR A 1005 -6.72 -40.76 -23.39
C TYR A 1005 -8.08 -41.34 -22.98
N VAL A 1006 -8.76 -42.13 -23.83
CA VAL A 1006 -9.98 -42.89 -23.43
C VAL A 1006 -9.57 -44.11 -22.57
N LYS A 1007 -8.91 -43.84 -21.45
CA LYS A 1007 -8.48 -44.80 -20.43
C LYS A 1007 -8.67 -44.12 -19.07
N PRO A 1008 -9.29 -44.77 -18.06
CA PRO A 1008 -9.63 -44.10 -16.79
C PRO A 1008 -8.43 -43.44 -16.12
N TYR A 1009 -7.27 -44.12 -16.11
CA TYR A 1009 -6.04 -43.62 -15.48
C TYR A 1009 -5.29 -42.53 -16.27
N LYS A 1010 -5.67 -42.27 -17.54
CA LYS A 1010 -5.06 -41.21 -18.37
C LYS A 1010 -5.98 -40.00 -18.54
N THR A 1011 -7.29 -40.21 -18.52
CA THR A 1011 -8.31 -39.17 -18.78
C THR A 1011 -8.08 -37.89 -17.96
N PRO A 1012 -7.73 -37.95 -16.66
CA PRO A 1012 -7.40 -36.77 -15.84
C PRO A 1012 -6.23 -35.91 -16.36
N TYR A 1013 -5.29 -36.53 -17.07
CA TYR A 1013 -4.00 -35.92 -17.42
C TYR A 1013 -3.95 -35.38 -18.86
N ILE A 1014 -5.08 -35.38 -19.58
CA ILE A 1014 -5.16 -34.93 -20.98
C ILE A 1014 -4.70 -33.48 -21.20
N VAL A 1015 -4.85 -32.63 -20.18
CA VAL A 1015 -4.37 -31.23 -20.17
C VAL A 1015 -2.99 -31.14 -19.52
N ASP A 1016 -2.78 -31.84 -18.40
CA ASP A 1016 -1.54 -31.83 -17.62
C ASP A 1016 -0.32 -32.26 -18.44
N ASP A 1017 -0.45 -33.36 -19.19
CA ASP A 1017 0.64 -33.96 -19.95
C ASP A 1017 1.23 -32.97 -20.96
N PRO A 1018 0.48 -32.44 -21.96
CA PRO A 1018 1.00 -31.47 -22.91
C PRO A 1018 1.19 -30.06 -22.31
N GLY A 1019 0.51 -29.72 -21.21
CA GLY A 1019 0.55 -28.39 -20.60
C GLY A 1019 1.75 -28.15 -19.69
N PHE A 1020 2.13 -29.14 -18.90
CA PHE A 1020 3.13 -29.02 -17.85
C PHE A 1020 4.28 -30.00 -18.04
N PHE A 1021 4.00 -31.30 -18.06
CA PHE A 1021 5.04 -32.34 -18.01
C PHE A 1021 5.88 -32.41 -19.27
N VAL A 1022 5.23 -32.50 -20.44
CA VAL A 1022 5.92 -32.55 -21.72
C VAL A 1022 6.68 -31.24 -21.97
N ASN A 1023 6.10 -30.09 -21.62
CA ASN A 1023 6.78 -28.81 -21.77
C ASN A 1023 8.00 -28.70 -20.86
N ALA A 1024 7.92 -29.16 -19.61
CA ALA A 1024 9.05 -29.19 -18.70
C ALA A 1024 10.22 -29.96 -19.31
N ALA A 1025 9.95 -31.12 -19.93
CA ALA A 1025 10.97 -31.88 -20.63
C ALA A 1025 11.52 -31.14 -21.86
N LEU A 1026 10.66 -30.75 -22.80
CA LEU A 1026 11.08 -30.17 -24.09
C LEU A 1026 11.89 -28.87 -23.91
N TYR A 1027 11.45 -27.99 -23.01
CA TYR A 1027 12.18 -26.75 -22.74
C TYR A 1027 13.47 -26.99 -21.99
N SER A 1028 13.50 -27.96 -21.07
CA SER A 1028 14.75 -28.33 -20.41
C SER A 1028 15.77 -28.86 -21.42
N GLU A 1029 15.37 -29.74 -22.34
CA GLU A 1029 16.23 -30.23 -23.43
C GLU A 1029 16.76 -29.08 -24.29
N ALA A 1030 15.89 -28.14 -24.69
CA ALA A 1030 16.28 -26.99 -25.49
C ALA A 1030 17.27 -26.07 -24.77
N LEU A 1031 17.06 -25.82 -23.47
CA LEU A 1031 17.98 -25.03 -22.64
C LEU A 1031 19.34 -25.70 -22.48
N ILE A 1032 19.36 -27.01 -22.24
CA ILE A 1032 20.60 -27.80 -22.14
C ILE A 1032 21.34 -27.78 -23.48
N GLY A 1033 20.62 -27.94 -24.60
CA GLY A 1033 21.18 -27.83 -25.95
C GLY A 1033 21.77 -26.45 -26.25
N ALA A 1034 21.27 -25.39 -25.62
CA ALA A 1034 21.82 -24.03 -25.68
C ALA A 1034 22.98 -23.78 -24.68
N GLY A 1035 23.42 -24.80 -23.94
CA GLY A 1035 24.49 -24.72 -22.94
C GLY A 1035 24.04 -24.28 -21.54
N GLY A 1036 22.72 -24.21 -21.30
CA GLY A 1036 22.15 -23.99 -19.98
C GLY A 1036 22.28 -25.20 -19.06
N ARG A 1037 22.04 -24.98 -17.76
CA ARG A 1037 22.07 -26.05 -16.74
C ARG A 1037 20.72 -26.12 -16.06
N VAL A 1038 20.12 -27.30 -16.03
CA VAL A 1038 18.74 -27.48 -15.55
C VAL A 1038 18.68 -28.48 -14.40
N PHE A 1039 17.92 -28.16 -13.37
CA PHE A 1039 17.55 -29.06 -12.28
C PHE A 1039 16.03 -29.26 -12.31
N LEU A 1040 15.59 -30.49 -12.59
CA LEU A 1040 14.18 -30.83 -12.69
C LEU A 1040 13.69 -31.48 -11.39
N TYR A 1041 12.55 -31.06 -10.86
CA TYR A 1041 11.86 -31.75 -9.77
C TYR A 1041 10.38 -32.00 -10.04
N GLN A 1042 9.82 -32.96 -9.31
CA GLN A 1042 8.38 -33.16 -9.18
C GLN A 1042 7.99 -33.18 -7.70
N PHE A 1043 6.96 -32.44 -7.33
CA PHE A 1043 6.39 -32.45 -5.99
C PHE A 1043 5.26 -33.47 -5.89
N ASN A 1044 5.43 -34.48 -5.02
CA ASN A 1044 4.55 -35.64 -4.92
C ASN A 1044 3.97 -35.82 -3.51
N TYR A 1045 4.24 -34.91 -2.57
CA TYR A 1045 3.73 -35.03 -1.20
C TYR A 1045 2.19 -34.94 -1.17
N ALA A 1046 1.53 -36.08 -1.00
CA ALA A 1046 0.08 -36.18 -1.08
C ALA A 1046 -0.66 -35.73 0.19
N ASN A 1047 0.02 -35.51 1.31
CA ASN A 1047 -0.65 -35.19 2.58
C ASN A 1047 -0.68 -33.68 2.88
N VAL A 1048 -0.81 -32.84 1.86
CA VAL A 1048 -0.93 -31.38 2.02
C VAL A 1048 -2.14 -31.03 2.91
N GLY A 1049 -3.25 -31.78 2.80
CA GLY A 1049 -4.34 -31.80 3.78
C GLY A 1049 -4.81 -30.41 4.23
N ASP A 1050 -4.69 -30.16 5.55
CA ASP A 1050 -5.09 -28.91 6.19
C ASP A 1050 -4.08 -27.76 6.04
N ALA A 1051 -2.87 -28.02 5.54
CA ALA A 1051 -1.86 -26.99 5.29
C ALA A 1051 -2.26 -26.05 4.15
N PHE A 1052 -3.20 -26.47 3.28
CA PHE A 1052 -3.73 -25.67 2.18
C PHE A 1052 -5.22 -25.34 2.41
N TYR A 1053 -5.56 -24.05 2.34
CA TYR A 1053 -6.91 -23.54 2.63
C TYR A 1053 -7.29 -22.37 1.73
N LEU A 1054 -8.44 -22.51 1.04
CA LEU A 1054 -9.01 -21.50 0.13
C LEU A 1054 -10.20 -20.73 0.73
N GLY A 1055 -10.43 -20.86 2.03
CA GLY A 1055 -11.57 -20.26 2.72
C GLY A 1055 -12.73 -21.23 2.96
N PRO A 1056 -13.74 -20.82 3.74
CA PRO A 1056 -14.80 -21.72 4.24
C PRO A 1056 -15.82 -22.10 3.15
N LEU A 1057 -15.88 -21.34 2.05
CA LEU A 1057 -16.82 -21.54 0.95
C LEU A 1057 -16.27 -22.48 -0.15
N VAL A 1058 -14.99 -22.85 -0.08
CA VAL A 1058 -14.36 -23.75 -1.06
C VAL A 1058 -14.17 -25.12 -0.42
N PRO A 1059 -14.72 -26.21 -1.00
CA PRO A 1059 -14.54 -27.56 -0.48
C PRO A 1059 -13.05 -27.93 -0.35
N LYS A 1060 -12.68 -28.56 0.76
CA LYS A 1060 -11.33 -29.11 0.93
C LYS A 1060 -11.07 -30.20 -0.11
N TYR A 1061 -9.85 -30.23 -0.65
CA TYR A 1061 -9.41 -31.30 -1.53
C TYR A 1061 -9.32 -32.62 -0.77
N THR A 1062 -9.74 -33.72 -1.41
CA THR A 1062 -9.53 -35.05 -0.85
C THR A 1062 -8.06 -35.46 -1.01
N GLN A 1063 -7.58 -36.38 -0.16
CA GLN A 1063 -6.23 -36.94 -0.28
C GLN A 1063 -5.96 -37.59 -1.66
N ALA A 1064 -7.01 -38.03 -2.34
CA ALA A 1064 -6.90 -38.57 -3.70
C ALA A 1064 -6.59 -37.49 -4.75
N GLN A 1065 -6.83 -36.21 -4.45
CA GLN A 1065 -6.63 -35.06 -5.35
C GLN A 1065 -5.34 -34.28 -5.05
N THR A 1066 -4.60 -34.65 -4.00
CA THR A 1066 -3.36 -34.01 -3.59
C THR A 1066 -2.12 -34.82 -4.03
N PRO A 1067 -0.96 -34.17 -4.26
CA PRO A 1067 -0.80 -32.72 -4.37
C PRO A 1067 -1.33 -32.17 -5.70
N HIS A 1068 -2.02 -31.03 -5.66
CA HIS A 1068 -2.60 -30.34 -6.81
C HIS A 1068 -1.84 -29.04 -7.17
N HIS A 1069 -2.07 -28.45 -8.35
CA HIS A 1069 -1.46 -27.16 -8.73
C HIS A 1069 -1.61 -26.11 -7.61
N THR A 1070 -0.55 -25.34 -7.34
CA THR A 1070 -0.36 -24.37 -6.23
C THR A 1070 -0.03 -24.95 -4.86
N GLN A 1071 -0.22 -26.25 -4.62
CA GLN A 1071 -0.09 -26.81 -3.27
C GLN A 1071 1.36 -26.97 -2.78
N GLU A 1072 2.34 -27.03 -3.67
CA GLU A 1072 3.75 -26.95 -3.31
C GLU A 1072 4.14 -25.52 -2.89
N PHE A 1073 3.44 -24.53 -3.44
CA PHE A 1073 3.77 -23.11 -3.24
C PHE A 1073 3.39 -22.60 -1.84
N VAL A 1074 2.44 -23.28 -1.16
CA VAL A 1074 2.07 -22.99 0.24
C VAL A 1074 3.27 -23.11 1.19
N TYR A 1075 4.17 -24.06 0.93
CA TYR A 1075 5.38 -24.29 1.72
C TYR A 1075 6.51 -23.29 1.41
N ILE A 1076 6.38 -22.49 0.36
CA ILE A 1076 7.41 -21.53 -0.08
C ILE A 1076 7.00 -20.09 0.24
N VAL A 1077 5.78 -19.68 -0.06
CA VAL A 1077 5.34 -18.27 0.12
C VAL A 1077 4.12 -18.11 1.04
N GLY A 1078 3.52 -19.20 1.51
CA GLY A 1078 2.40 -19.16 2.45
C GLY A 1078 1.09 -18.65 1.85
N ILE A 1079 0.97 -18.55 0.52
CA ILE A 1079 -0.32 -18.28 -0.11
C ILE A 1079 -1.24 -19.48 0.09
N HIS A 1080 -2.50 -19.24 0.47
CA HIS A 1080 -3.46 -20.28 0.83
C HIS A 1080 -3.03 -21.14 2.03
N MET A 1081 -2.20 -20.58 2.92
CA MET A 1081 -1.76 -21.28 4.13
C MET A 1081 -2.95 -21.56 5.07
N GLY A 1082 -3.18 -22.84 5.32
CA GLY A 1082 -4.08 -23.33 6.37
C GLY A 1082 -3.32 -23.67 7.65
N ASN A 1083 -3.74 -24.75 8.32
CA ASN A 1083 -3.10 -25.20 9.56
C ASN A 1083 -1.95 -26.14 9.25
N PHE A 1084 -0.73 -25.72 9.59
CA PHE A 1084 0.47 -26.53 9.43
C PHE A 1084 0.60 -27.51 10.59
N THR A 1085 0.79 -28.78 10.28
CA THR A 1085 1.23 -29.79 11.25
C THR A 1085 2.73 -29.68 11.50
N GLU A 1086 3.25 -30.40 12.49
CA GLU A 1086 4.70 -30.51 12.71
C GLU A 1086 5.42 -31.07 11.46
N LYS A 1087 4.79 -32.02 10.76
CA LYS A 1087 5.33 -32.56 9.51
C LYS A 1087 5.37 -31.49 8.41
N ASP A 1088 4.34 -30.66 8.29
CA ASP A 1088 4.31 -29.55 7.33
C ASP A 1088 5.40 -28.51 7.59
N GLU A 1089 5.72 -28.23 8.85
CA GLU A 1089 6.84 -27.35 9.22
C GLU A 1089 8.19 -27.92 8.79
N ILE A 1090 8.39 -29.24 8.93
CA ILE A 1090 9.61 -29.91 8.45
C ILE A 1090 9.70 -29.81 6.92
N ILE A 1091 8.59 -30.03 6.22
CA ILE A 1091 8.51 -29.92 4.76
C ILE A 1091 8.82 -28.49 4.30
N ARG A 1092 8.21 -27.49 4.94
CA ARG A 1092 8.47 -26.06 4.69
C ARG A 1092 9.96 -25.76 4.76
N VAL A 1093 10.62 -26.15 5.87
CA VAL A 1093 12.04 -25.88 6.08
C VAL A 1093 12.90 -26.61 5.06
N LYS A 1094 12.69 -27.92 4.86
CA LYS A 1094 13.51 -28.74 3.94
C LYS A 1094 13.31 -28.32 2.48
N PHE A 1095 12.08 -28.08 2.04
CA PHE A 1095 11.81 -27.72 0.65
C PHE A 1095 12.30 -26.31 0.32
N SER A 1096 11.99 -25.31 1.15
CA SER A 1096 12.50 -23.94 0.94
C SER A 1096 14.03 -23.88 0.95
N GLN A 1097 14.69 -24.72 1.75
CA GLN A 1097 16.16 -24.78 1.78
C GLN A 1097 16.77 -25.19 0.42
N LEU A 1098 16.15 -26.10 -0.34
CA LEU A 1098 16.63 -26.50 -1.68
C LEU A 1098 16.61 -25.30 -2.66
N LEU A 1099 15.57 -24.46 -2.57
CA LEU A 1099 15.48 -23.24 -3.36
C LEU A 1099 16.56 -22.24 -2.94
N ILE A 1100 16.79 -22.08 -1.63
CA ILE A 1100 17.82 -21.17 -1.09
C ILE A 1100 19.22 -21.62 -1.48
N ASP A 1101 19.50 -22.92 -1.47
CA ASP A 1101 20.77 -23.48 -1.93
C ASP A 1101 20.98 -23.19 -3.42
N PHE A 1102 19.96 -23.37 -4.24
CA PHE A 1102 20.01 -23.01 -5.65
C PHE A 1102 20.24 -21.51 -5.87
N VAL A 1103 19.51 -20.64 -5.17
CA VAL A 1103 19.68 -19.18 -5.26
C VAL A 1103 21.12 -18.77 -4.89
N ASN A 1104 21.69 -19.39 -3.85
CA ASN A 1104 23.01 -19.04 -3.39
C ASN A 1104 24.14 -19.60 -4.26
N LYS A 1105 24.05 -20.87 -4.66
CA LYS A 1105 25.15 -21.65 -5.28
C LYS A 1105 24.92 -21.94 -6.76
N GLY A 1106 23.67 -21.85 -7.21
CA GLY A 1106 23.21 -22.38 -8.49
C GLY A 1106 23.19 -23.91 -8.53
N ASP A 1107 23.06 -24.54 -7.35
CA ASP A 1107 22.96 -25.98 -7.14
C ASP A 1107 22.01 -26.20 -5.95
N PRO A 1108 20.89 -26.91 -6.12
CA PRO A 1108 19.92 -27.14 -5.05
C PRO A 1108 20.32 -28.22 -4.04
N SER A 1109 21.45 -28.89 -4.22
CA SER A 1109 21.93 -29.89 -3.28
C SER A 1109 22.21 -29.27 -1.91
N SER A 1110 21.56 -29.78 -0.87
CA SER A 1110 21.83 -29.37 0.51
C SER A 1110 23.16 -29.94 0.99
N SER A 1111 23.78 -29.28 1.97
CA SER A 1111 25.07 -29.71 2.54
C SER A 1111 25.00 -31.01 3.35
N THR A 1112 23.82 -31.57 3.63
CA THR A 1112 23.67 -32.56 4.71
C THR A 1112 22.93 -33.86 4.39
N GLU A 1113 22.14 -34.02 3.31
CA GLU A 1113 21.40 -35.31 3.17
C GLU A 1113 21.30 -35.91 1.75
N GLN A 1114 21.18 -35.15 0.64
CA GLN A 1114 20.92 -35.77 -0.68
C GLN A 1114 21.53 -35.01 -1.86
N ARG A 1115 22.13 -35.77 -2.79
CA ARG A 1115 22.73 -35.23 -4.03
C ARG A 1115 21.66 -35.03 -5.10
N TRP A 1116 21.40 -33.77 -5.47
CA TRP A 1116 20.54 -33.43 -6.61
C TRP A 1116 21.43 -33.19 -7.84
N THR A 1117 21.28 -34.03 -8.85
CA THR A 1117 22.07 -33.93 -10.09
C THR A 1117 21.35 -33.16 -11.18
N GLU A 1118 22.11 -32.47 -12.03
CA GLU A 1118 21.58 -31.82 -13.23
C GLU A 1118 20.83 -32.81 -14.13
N LEU A 1119 19.78 -32.32 -14.79
CA LEU A 1119 19.00 -33.10 -15.73
C LEU A 1119 19.87 -33.51 -16.93
N ARG A 1120 19.80 -34.79 -17.27
CA ARG A 1120 20.36 -35.38 -18.47
C ARG A 1120 19.21 -35.82 -19.40
N PRO A 1121 19.07 -35.21 -20.59
CA PRO A 1121 17.99 -35.54 -21.54
C PRO A 1121 17.87 -37.03 -21.87
N GLU A 1122 18.99 -37.77 -21.86
CA GLU A 1122 19.02 -39.19 -22.27
C GLU A 1122 18.28 -40.10 -21.29
N ILE A 1123 18.22 -39.72 -20.02
CA ILE A 1123 17.62 -40.53 -18.94
C ILE A 1123 16.47 -39.81 -18.21
N MET A 1124 16.26 -38.52 -18.51
CA MET A 1124 15.22 -37.67 -17.90
C MET A 1124 15.19 -37.81 -16.37
N ASN A 1125 16.35 -37.63 -15.72
CA ASN A 1125 16.46 -37.69 -14.27
C ASN A 1125 15.85 -36.45 -13.60
N TYR A 1126 15.12 -36.66 -12.52
CA TYR A 1126 14.43 -35.59 -11.78
C TYR A 1126 14.44 -35.89 -10.28
N PHE A 1127 14.36 -34.85 -9.46
CA PHE A 1127 14.32 -34.99 -8.00
C PHE A 1127 12.86 -35.06 -7.52
N VAL A 1128 12.55 -35.97 -6.62
CA VAL A 1128 11.19 -36.11 -6.07
C VAL A 1128 11.13 -35.40 -4.73
N ILE A 1129 10.27 -34.39 -4.63
CA ILE A 1129 9.94 -33.71 -3.38
C ILE A 1129 8.73 -34.43 -2.77
N ASP A 1130 9.04 -35.33 -1.84
CA ASP A 1130 8.07 -36.12 -1.06
C ASP A 1130 8.72 -36.49 0.28
N PHE A 1131 7.95 -36.91 1.27
CA PHE A 1131 8.43 -37.11 2.64
C PHE A 1131 7.80 -38.36 3.27
N ASP A 1132 8.65 -39.36 3.54
CA ASP A 1132 8.27 -40.58 4.25
C ASP A 1132 7.92 -40.30 5.73
N GLU A 1133 7.58 -41.35 6.48
CA GLU A 1133 7.28 -41.24 7.91
C GLU A 1133 8.48 -40.77 8.75
N GLN A 1134 9.71 -40.93 8.24
CA GLN A 1134 10.93 -40.46 8.88
C GLN A 1134 11.38 -39.07 8.38
N ASN A 1135 10.53 -38.37 7.62
CA ASN A 1135 10.80 -37.06 7.03
C ASN A 1135 12.03 -37.02 6.11
N LYS A 1136 12.30 -38.13 5.42
CA LYS A 1136 13.37 -38.26 4.43
C LYS A 1136 12.77 -38.18 3.01
N MET A 1137 13.48 -37.48 2.13
CA MET A 1137 13.10 -37.38 0.72
C MET A 1137 13.52 -38.65 -0.05
N PRO A 1138 12.77 -39.09 -1.08
CA PRO A 1138 13.17 -40.24 -1.91
C PRO A 1138 14.43 -40.01 -2.75
N GLY A 1139 14.73 -38.75 -3.09
CA GLY A 1139 15.88 -38.36 -3.92
C GLY A 1139 15.62 -38.42 -5.42
N MET A 1140 16.67 -38.73 -6.20
CA MET A 1140 16.63 -38.77 -7.67
C MET A 1140 15.85 -39.98 -8.21
N LYS A 1141 14.95 -39.74 -9.18
CA LYS A 1141 14.33 -40.74 -10.06
C LYS A 1141 14.71 -40.50 -11.52
N TYR A 1142 14.31 -41.42 -12.39
CA TYR A 1142 14.59 -41.42 -13.83
C TYR A 1142 13.30 -41.56 -14.64
N ALA A 1143 13.40 -41.32 -15.95
CA ALA A 1143 12.30 -41.48 -16.89
C ALA A 1143 11.07 -40.61 -16.59
N TYR A 1144 11.29 -39.34 -16.17
CA TYR A 1144 10.23 -38.35 -15.99
C TYR A 1144 9.29 -38.34 -17.21
N HIS A 1145 8.03 -38.77 -17.02
CA HIS A 1145 6.97 -38.80 -18.03
C HIS A 1145 7.40 -39.31 -19.43
N ALA A 1146 8.29 -40.31 -19.48
CA ALA A 1146 8.94 -40.72 -20.73
C ALA A 1146 7.98 -41.19 -21.83
N HIS A 1147 6.86 -41.83 -21.46
CA HIS A 1147 5.85 -42.26 -22.42
C HIS A 1147 5.09 -41.08 -23.01
N GLU A 1148 4.65 -40.15 -22.19
CA GLU A 1148 3.89 -38.96 -22.54
C GLU A 1148 4.74 -38.04 -23.42
N ILE A 1149 6.02 -37.83 -23.07
CA ILE A 1149 6.99 -37.09 -23.88
C ILE A 1149 7.11 -37.74 -25.25
N LYS A 1150 7.29 -39.06 -25.32
CA LYS A 1150 7.37 -39.78 -26.61
C LYS A 1150 6.07 -39.63 -27.41
N PHE A 1151 4.92 -39.77 -26.76
CA PHE A 1151 3.62 -39.67 -27.40
C PHE A 1151 3.38 -38.27 -28.00
N TRP A 1152 3.49 -37.21 -27.20
CA TRP A 1152 3.19 -35.84 -27.62
C TRP A 1152 4.25 -35.21 -28.53
N ASN A 1153 5.50 -35.65 -28.42
CA ASN A 1153 6.61 -35.12 -29.22
C ASN A 1153 6.87 -35.93 -30.51
N LYS A 1154 6.75 -37.27 -30.48
CA LYS A 1154 7.12 -38.15 -31.61
C LYS A 1154 5.93 -38.79 -32.31
N THR A 1155 4.92 -39.24 -31.57
CA THR A 1155 3.74 -39.94 -32.13
C THR A 1155 2.70 -38.98 -32.69
N MET A 1156 2.45 -37.89 -31.96
CA MET A 1156 1.57 -36.81 -32.40
C MET A 1156 2.27 -36.02 -33.52
N LEU A 1157 1.87 -36.26 -34.77
CA LEU A 1157 2.40 -35.54 -35.94
C LEU A 1157 2.12 -34.03 -35.79
N ARG A 1158 3.15 -33.24 -35.48
CA ARG A 1158 3.07 -31.77 -35.44
C ARG A 1158 2.75 -31.17 -36.81
#